data_AF-R9I4W4-F1
#
_entry.id   AF-R9I4W4-F1
#
_cell.length_a   1.000
_cell.length_b   1.000
_cell.length_c   1.000
_cell.angle_alpha   90.00
_cell.angle_beta   90.00
_cell.angle_gamma   90.00
#
_symmetry.space_group_name_H-M   'P 1'
#
loop_
_entity.id
_entity.type
_entity.pdbx_description
1 polymer ?
#
loop_
_entity_poly.entity_id
_entity_poly.type
_entity_poly.pdbx_seq_one_letter_code
_entity_poly.pdbx_strand_id
1 'polypeptide(L)'
;MKIFHLFLLSALCLCAASSCAKENDTPLKPPTFEMDEADLSHNFKKEKEVLVVPVHTDLAGDAWSVKSNADWCLAAKGVDGKSITLSVAASEEPEVRSTTVDVKSTIENYTIKISQLGYGPAILLKTFPEFVSPDGGEVDVVVTTNVPYTAVLQETDWLKASAGKAGRALVDYDHHYYADANKSFQERKATITFADSRTTDNPAKPAVLTLTQKSREGSPSDVVVEADIKVKPTAAKASDEQPGQGLGWAIDGDTDPANHYHSDWYNTKLPVTLEFLFGENKGDMDYILYYTRNGNGNFGEFDLYLATESEPEYQLYGSYDFKMQGATSRIDFARTQKGVSKVKFVVKSGLGGFVSCAEMEFYRRNKDKELDGQLLTVFKDLTCTELKEGITDADIERLPDYFGQLATTIRNNTYDAHEKEFRIQHYAPYSIPEVWSEKLMTKHYSFLDNPTGIYVEKGDSLIILVGDTHGQRINLQNVGEEETGFGEEKTYKQTAASGDAYFLNEGVNKIGIKQTGMLFVVYTTDLTSPTAKPVKIHIPPGSGKVGGYFDLARHQTNDKYKELIDKSDYKYFCVRGKNIIFYFHRDKMKQAVPYDILSAINLWDDIVGWQQELMGIEDVRPTQVNNHLFAISPEGSYMWASEYRIAFVYTYLNNILLKENVMAAKDNAWGPGHEIGHIHQKAINWPSSTESSNNLFSNYVLYKLGKYCSRGSALSELAKARFVNRQGWYNMGDATHQNESTEIHMRMNWQLWNYYHRCGFKPDFWQTLFKLLRQNRIVESNPGAGQLLFAKMACKAANQDLTDFFEMWGFFVPVDNVAYSQYGDWNYNVTEQMIADTKQYMSQFPKPKHAFQYLEDRKTGDVGLDVDPGDVGYYTQFKESQKITKSITYTATGQTLKIKNGDEAVAFEIYRDGAMVYFSNSFTIALPSGIPVADVVVYAVQADGKRVEVKKI
;
A
#
# COMPACT_ATOMS: atom_id res chain seq x y z
N MET A 1 -42.72 -28.93 -47.57
CA MET A 1 -42.57 -27.52 -48.00
C MET A 1 -42.47 -26.70 -46.71
N LYS A 2 -41.39 -26.07 -46.27
CA LYS A 2 -40.10 -25.62 -46.81
C LYS A 2 -39.15 -25.55 -45.59
N ILE A 3 -37.98 -26.17 -45.65
CA ILE A 3 -36.66 -25.53 -45.89
C ILE A 3 -36.04 -24.93 -44.59
N PHE A 4 -35.16 -25.75 -44.02
CA PHE A 4 -33.75 -25.48 -43.64
C PHE A 4 -33.38 -24.61 -42.42
N HIS A 5 -32.51 -25.24 -41.60
CA HIS A 5 -31.58 -24.74 -40.57
C HIS A 5 -32.08 -24.58 -39.13
N LEU A 6 -32.14 -25.71 -38.40
CA LEU A 6 -31.66 -25.79 -37.02
C LEU A 6 -31.36 -27.26 -36.63
N PHE A 7 -30.31 -27.47 -35.83
CA PHE A 7 -29.89 -28.67 -35.06
C PHE A 7 -28.91 -29.69 -35.65
N LEU A 8 -27.71 -29.78 -35.04
CA LEU A 8 -27.23 -30.84 -34.11
C LEU A 8 -25.73 -30.54 -33.87
N LEU A 9 -25.20 -30.16 -32.69
CA LEU A 9 -25.11 -30.84 -31.39
C LEU A 9 -24.92 -32.37 -31.46
N SER A 10 -23.68 -32.84 -31.33
CA SER A 10 -23.24 -34.08 -30.64
C SER A 10 -21.78 -34.40 -31.07
N ALA A 11 -20.80 -34.20 -30.18
CA ALA A 11 -20.26 -35.24 -29.30
C ALA A 11 -19.36 -36.26 -30.04
N LEU A 12 -18.05 -36.20 -29.78
CA LEU A 12 -17.28 -37.25 -29.10
C LEU A 12 -15.77 -36.94 -29.20
N CYS A 13 -15.11 -36.90 -28.05
CA CYS A 13 -13.69 -37.23 -27.93
C CYS A 13 -13.42 -38.60 -28.57
N LEU A 14 -12.29 -38.77 -29.27
CA LEU A 14 -11.36 -39.88 -29.04
C LEU A 14 -10.08 -39.75 -29.89
N CYS A 15 -8.94 -39.82 -29.17
CA CYS A 15 -7.66 -40.42 -29.54
C CYS A 15 -6.80 -39.88 -30.69
N ALA A 16 -5.66 -39.32 -30.27
CA ALA A 16 -4.30 -39.77 -30.55
C ALA A 16 -3.73 -39.75 -31.99
N ALA A 17 -2.69 -38.92 -32.12
CA ALA A 17 -1.39 -39.20 -32.73
C ALA A 17 -1.24 -39.31 -34.27
N SER A 18 -0.31 -38.47 -34.74
CA SER A 18 0.61 -38.65 -35.87
C SER A 18 0.09 -38.56 -37.31
N SER A 19 0.27 -37.39 -37.91
CA SER A 19 0.96 -37.26 -39.21
C SER A 19 1.35 -35.79 -39.46
N CYS A 20 2.66 -35.52 -39.42
CA CYS A 20 3.26 -34.24 -39.75
C CYS A 20 2.97 -33.84 -41.21
N ALA A 21 2.47 -32.63 -41.41
CA ALA A 21 2.90 -31.76 -42.50
C ALA A 21 3.17 -30.38 -41.89
N LYS A 22 4.45 -30.01 -41.83
CA LYS A 22 4.90 -28.70 -41.40
C LYS A 22 4.37 -27.66 -42.40
N GLU A 23 3.41 -26.84 -42.00
CA GLU A 23 3.28 -25.50 -42.57
C GLU A 23 4.20 -24.56 -41.78
N ASN A 24 5.02 -23.82 -42.51
CA ASN A 24 6.00 -22.89 -41.97
C ASN A 24 5.27 -21.72 -41.28
N ASP A 25 5.12 -21.77 -39.95
CA ASP A 25 4.86 -20.59 -39.15
C ASP A 25 6.12 -19.71 -39.13
N THR A 26 6.25 -18.89 -40.17
CA THR A 26 7.12 -17.72 -40.12
C THR A 26 6.32 -16.66 -39.37
N PRO A 27 6.84 -16.05 -38.28
CA PRO A 27 6.13 -14.96 -37.62
C PRO A 27 5.82 -13.89 -38.67
N LEU A 28 4.53 -13.57 -38.84
CA LEU A 28 4.07 -12.50 -39.72
C LEU A 28 4.79 -11.22 -39.28
N LYS A 29 5.74 -10.76 -40.10
CA LYS A 29 6.38 -9.46 -39.91
C LYS A 29 5.26 -8.41 -39.83
N PRO A 30 5.25 -7.52 -38.82
CA PRO A 30 4.26 -6.46 -38.77
C PRO A 30 4.35 -5.63 -40.06
N PRO A 31 3.20 -5.22 -40.64
CA PRO A 31 3.19 -4.46 -41.88
C PRO A 31 3.96 -3.14 -41.69
N THR A 32 4.60 -2.69 -42.76
CA THR A 32 5.51 -1.54 -42.80
C THR A 32 4.90 -0.43 -43.68
N PHE A 33 5.00 0.81 -43.21
CA PHE A 33 4.58 2.00 -43.98
C PHE A 33 5.40 3.20 -43.50
N GLU A 34 6.50 3.47 -44.18
CA GLU A 34 7.49 4.47 -43.80
C GLU A 34 7.88 5.36 -44.99
N MET A 35 8.20 6.63 -44.70
CA MET A 35 8.76 7.58 -45.66
C MET A 35 10.01 8.23 -45.05
N ASP A 36 11.05 8.44 -45.87
CA ASP A 36 12.28 9.07 -45.41
C ASP A 36 12.05 10.56 -45.09
N GLU A 37 12.68 11.08 -44.04
CA GLU A 37 12.50 12.47 -43.60
C GLU A 37 12.94 13.48 -44.69
N ALA A 38 13.95 13.12 -45.49
CA ALA A 38 14.43 13.91 -46.63
C ALA A 38 13.37 14.08 -47.74
N ASP A 39 12.35 13.23 -47.76
CA ASP A 39 11.27 13.16 -48.74
C ASP A 39 9.96 13.82 -48.26
N LEU A 40 9.95 14.37 -47.04
CA LEU A 40 8.80 15.08 -46.48
C LEU A 40 8.77 16.57 -46.80
N SER A 41 9.79 17.10 -47.50
CA SER A 41 9.86 18.51 -47.89
C SER A 41 10.55 18.70 -49.24
N HIS A 42 9.87 19.36 -50.18
CA HIS A 42 10.40 19.60 -51.51
C HIS A 42 10.15 21.04 -51.98
N ASN A 43 11.22 21.67 -52.48
CA ASN A 43 11.19 22.96 -53.13
C ASN A 43 11.32 22.77 -54.66
N PHE A 44 10.44 23.42 -55.42
CA PHE A 44 10.36 23.35 -56.87
C PHE A 44 10.69 24.70 -57.51
N LYS A 45 11.23 24.65 -58.73
CA LYS A 45 11.45 25.87 -59.53
C LYS A 45 10.13 26.43 -60.04
N LYS A 46 10.20 27.64 -60.62
CA LYS A 46 9.04 28.27 -61.28
C LYS A 46 8.48 27.40 -62.39
N GLU A 47 9.32 26.70 -63.14
CA GLU A 47 8.89 25.85 -64.25
C GLU A 47 8.06 24.65 -63.76
N LYS A 48 7.31 24.03 -64.68
CA LYS A 48 6.64 22.78 -64.36
C LYS A 48 7.68 21.71 -64.05
N GLU A 49 7.38 20.86 -63.08
CA GLU A 49 8.29 19.81 -62.65
C GLU A 49 7.50 18.59 -62.15
N VAL A 50 8.08 17.40 -62.31
CA VAL A 50 7.50 16.14 -61.82
C VAL A 50 8.55 15.46 -60.96
N LEU A 51 8.17 15.07 -59.75
CA LEU A 51 9.02 14.39 -58.77
C LEU A 51 8.37 13.07 -58.37
N VAL A 52 9.16 12.03 -58.17
CA VAL A 52 8.70 10.74 -57.63
C VAL A 52 9.30 10.58 -56.25
N VAL A 53 8.45 10.46 -55.25
CA VAL A 53 8.81 10.32 -53.83
C VAL A 53 8.61 8.85 -53.43
N PRO A 54 9.63 8.14 -52.93
CA PRO A 54 9.50 6.74 -52.53
C PRO A 54 8.62 6.58 -51.27
N VAL A 55 7.96 5.44 -51.15
CA VAL A 55 7.22 5.01 -49.96
C VAL A 55 7.62 3.57 -49.64
N HIS A 56 8.21 3.35 -48.47
CA HIS A 56 8.64 2.03 -48.01
C HIS A 56 7.47 1.31 -47.35
N THR A 57 6.77 0.49 -48.13
CA THR A 57 5.59 -0.22 -47.63
C THR A 57 5.38 -1.62 -48.20
N ASP A 58 4.73 -2.46 -47.39
CA ASP A 58 4.12 -3.73 -47.77
C ASP A 58 2.57 -3.69 -47.74
N LEU A 59 1.97 -2.52 -47.48
CA LEU A 59 0.52 -2.32 -47.50
C LEU A 59 -0.03 -2.47 -48.93
N ALA A 60 -1.23 -3.05 -49.02
CA ALA A 60 -1.99 -3.11 -50.27
C ALA A 60 -2.34 -1.69 -50.76
N GLY A 61 -2.42 -1.52 -52.08
CA GLY A 61 -2.58 -0.22 -52.70
C GLY A 61 -3.84 0.55 -52.30
N ASP A 62 -4.87 -0.07 -51.75
CA ASP A 62 -6.09 0.55 -51.23
C ASP A 62 -6.02 0.90 -49.72
N ALA A 63 -5.05 0.35 -49.00
CA ALA A 63 -4.86 0.56 -47.56
C ALA A 63 -4.18 1.89 -47.19
N TRP A 64 -3.76 2.67 -48.19
CA TRP A 64 -3.25 4.03 -48.00
C TRP A 64 -3.65 4.95 -49.15
N SER A 65 -3.67 6.26 -48.86
CA SER A 65 -4.12 7.29 -49.79
C SER A 65 -3.16 8.47 -49.79
N VAL A 66 -3.11 9.16 -50.92
CA VAL A 66 -2.39 10.42 -51.08
C VAL A 66 -3.35 11.46 -51.64
N LYS A 67 -3.32 12.66 -51.08
CA LYS A 67 -4.16 13.77 -51.52
C LYS A 67 -3.37 15.07 -51.46
N SER A 68 -3.33 15.80 -52.57
CA SER A 68 -2.83 17.17 -52.56
C SER A 68 -3.90 18.15 -52.09
N ASN A 69 -3.46 19.19 -51.38
CA ASN A 69 -4.30 20.29 -50.92
C ASN A 69 -4.25 21.52 -51.86
N ALA A 70 -3.66 21.39 -53.06
CA ALA A 70 -3.69 22.45 -54.08
C ALA A 70 -3.80 21.92 -55.51
N ASP A 71 -4.53 22.64 -56.36
CA ASP A 71 -4.80 22.27 -57.75
C ASP A 71 -3.56 22.39 -58.66
N TRP A 72 -2.56 23.17 -58.25
CA TRP A 72 -1.30 23.36 -58.98
C TRP A 72 -0.22 22.33 -58.63
N CYS A 73 -0.43 21.50 -57.62
CA CYS A 73 0.45 20.41 -57.24
C CYS A 73 -0.38 19.13 -57.19
N LEU A 74 -0.36 18.32 -58.24
CA LEU A 74 -1.11 17.06 -58.26
C LEU A 74 -0.27 15.96 -57.63
N ALA A 75 -0.89 15.14 -56.78
CA ALA A 75 -0.24 13.99 -56.16
C ALA A 75 -1.01 12.71 -56.49
N ALA A 76 -0.31 11.69 -56.96
CA ALA A 76 -0.89 10.39 -57.29
C ALA A 76 0.04 9.26 -56.84
N LYS A 77 -0.55 8.10 -56.50
CA LYS A 77 0.25 6.89 -56.22
C LYS A 77 0.92 6.40 -57.49
N GLY A 78 2.17 5.95 -57.36
CA GLY A 78 2.88 5.23 -58.40
C GLY A 78 2.14 3.94 -58.75
N VAL A 79 2.33 3.47 -59.99
CA VAL A 79 1.70 2.23 -60.50
C VAL A 79 2.14 1.00 -59.70
N ASP A 80 3.31 1.07 -59.05
CA ASP A 80 3.87 0.04 -58.18
C ASP A 80 3.31 0.06 -56.74
N GLY A 81 2.53 1.08 -56.37
CA GLY A 81 2.01 1.26 -55.01
C GLY A 81 3.09 1.57 -53.96
N LYS A 82 4.32 1.92 -54.39
CA LYS A 82 5.49 2.17 -53.52
C LYS A 82 6.12 3.53 -53.72
N SER A 83 5.38 4.45 -54.34
CA SER A 83 5.84 5.81 -54.58
C SER A 83 4.66 6.77 -54.73
N ILE A 84 4.93 8.05 -54.60
CA ILE A 84 4.03 9.16 -54.86
C ILE A 84 4.63 9.98 -56.00
N THR A 85 3.89 10.13 -57.10
CA THR A 85 4.25 11.06 -58.17
C THR A 85 3.60 12.41 -57.88
N LEU A 86 4.45 13.43 -57.73
CA LEU A 86 4.08 14.82 -57.60
C LEU A 86 4.25 15.52 -58.95
N SER A 87 3.20 16.14 -59.47
CA SER A 87 3.25 16.96 -60.68
C SER A 87 2.92 18.40 -60.32
N VAL A 88 3.94 19.26 -60.36
CA VAL A 88 3.84 20.67 -59.99
C VAL A 88 3.75 21.50 -61.27
N ALA A 89 2.64 22.21 -61.47
CA ALA A 89 2.44 23.12 -62.59
C ALA A 89 3.40 24.32 -62.49
N ALA A 90 3.70 24.98 -63.61
CA ALA A 90 4.51 26.19 -63.57
C ALA A 90 3.83 27.28 -62.72
N SER A 91 4.61 28.06 -61.97
CA SER A 91 4.12 29.22 -61.23
C SER A 91 4.09 30.45 -62.13
N GLU A 92 2.93 31.08 -62.25
CA GLU A 92 2.75 32.38 -62.91
C GLU A 92 2.75 33.54 -61.92
N GLU A 93 2.93 33.26 -60.62
CA GLU A 93 2.85 34.26 -59.55
C GLU A 93 4.25 34.81 -59.18
N PRO A 94 4.34 36.07 -58.70
CA PRO A 94 5.60 36.66 -58.25
C PRO A 94 6.11 35.97 -56.99
N GLU A 95 5.22 35.67 -56.05
CA GLU A 95 5.57 35.15 -54.74
C GLU A 95 5.76 33.62 -54.74
N VAL A 96 6.43 33.12 -53.71
CA VAL A 96 6.48 31.68 -53.42
C VAL A 96 5.07 31.20 -53.05
N ARG A 97 4.62 30.12 -53.68
CA ARG A 97 3.40 29.42 -53.30
C ARG A 97 3.74 28.10 -52.61
N SER A 98 2.96 27.71 -51.62
CA SER A 98 3.15 26.48 -50.86
C SER A 98 1.86 25.70 -50.66
N THR A 99 1.98 24.39 -50.50
CA THR A 99 0.88 23.47 -50.18
C THR A 99 1.40 22.28 -49.40
N THR A 100 0.50 21.41 -48.94
CA THR A 100 0.85 20.10 -48.42
C THR A 100 0.20 18.99 -49.23
N VAL A 101 0.83 17.82 -49.19
CA VAL A 101 0.28 16.57 -49.67
C VAL A 101 0.13 15.64 -48.48
N ASP A 102 -1.11 15.27 -48.18
CA ASP A 102 -1.44 14.39 -47.07
C ASP A 102 -1.33 12.94 -47.53
N VAL A 103 -0.55 12.14 -46.80
CA VAL A 103 -0.38 10.71 -47.01
C VAL A 103 -0.95 9.99 -45.80
N LYS A 104 -2.04 9.24 -45.99
CA LYS A 104 -2.76 8.59 -44.90
C LYS A 104 -2.76 7.09 -45.03
N SER A 105 -2.47 6.40 -43.93
CA SER A 105 -2.54 4.94 -43.82
C SER A 105 -3.17 4.52 -42.49
N THR A 106 -3.32 3.21 -42.29
CA THR A 106 -3.74 2.63 -41.02
C THR A 106 -2.62 2.51 -39.98
N ILE A 107 -1.36 2.71 -40.38
CA ILE A 107 -0.18 2.58 -39.51
C ILE A 107 0.27 3.97 -39.04
N GLU A 108 0.61 4.83 -40.01
CA GLU A 108 1.14 6.17 -39.76
C GLU A 108 0.69 7.15 -40.86
N ASN A 109 0.59 8.43 -40.51
CA ASN A 109 0.21 9.50 -41.44
C ASN A 109 1.39 10.45 -41.64
N TYR A 110 1.67 10.80 -42.90
CA TYR A 110 2.72 11.74 -43.26
C TYR A 110 2.13 12.99 -43.94
N THR A 111 2.86 14.10 -43.86
CA THR A 111 2.54 15.34 -44.57
C THR A 111 3.77 15.79 -45.33
N ILE A 112 3.70 15.80 -46.66
CA ILE A 112 4.79 16.30 -47.51
C ILE A 112 4.57 17.80 -47.73
N LYS A 113 5.54 18.63 -47.35
CA LYS A 113 5.50 20.08 -47.57
C LYS A 113 6.07 20.41 -48.95
N ILE A 114 5.30 21.14 -49.75
CA ILE A 114 5.67 21.52 -51.11
C ILE A 114 5.73 23.04 -51.19
N SER A 115 6.86 23.59 -51.63
CA SER A 115 7.00 25.00 -51.96
C SER A 115 7.48 25.17 -53.39
N GLN A 116 6.98 26.16 -54.11
CA GLN A 116 7.41 26.46 -55.47
C GLN A 116 7.78 27.93 -55.61
N LEU A 117 8.94 28.19 -56.20
CA LEU A 117 9.38 29.55 -56.51
C LEU A 117 8.45 30.23 -57.52
N GLY A 118 8.15 31.51 -57.29
CA GLY A 118 7.52 32.40 -58.26
C GLY A 118 8.54 33.04 -59.22
N TYR A 119 8.10 34.06 -59.98
CA TYR A 119 9.03 34.87 -60.78
C TYR A 119 9.71 36.01 -60.00
N GLY A 120 9.25 36.31 -58.78
CA GLY A 120 9.89 37.22 -57.85
C GLY A 120 11.06 36.58 -57.10
N PRO A 121 11.90 37.38 -56.44
CA PRO A 121 13.11 36.91 -55.79
C PRO A 121 12.81 36.17 -54.48
N ALA A 122 13.35 34.95 -54.31
CA ALA A 122 13.09 34.13 -53.13
C ALA A 122 14.25 33.20 -52.75
N ILE A 123 14.40 32.96 -51.45
CA ILE A 123 15.35 32.04 -50.83
C ILE A 123 14.56 31.09 -49.92
N LEU A 124 14.71 29.78 -50.09
CA LEU A 124 14.02 28.74 -49.33
C LEU A 124 15.00 27.72 -48.77
N LEU A 125 14.76 27.27 -47.53
CA LEU A 125 15.46 26.13 -46.95
C LEU A 125 14.77 24.84 -47.41
N LYS A 126 15.54 23.86 -47.85
CA LYS A 126 15.05 22.57 -48.37
C LYS A 126 15.27 21.45 -47.38
N THR A 127 16.53 21.23 -47.00
CA THR A 127 16.95 20.15 -46.09
C THR A 127 17.84 20.74 -45.01
N PHE A 128 17.55 20.48 -43.75
CA PHE A 128 18.36 20.88 -42.59
C PHE A 128 17.94 20.03 -41.38
N PRO A 129 18.84 19.73 -40.43
CA PRO A 129 18.47 18.99 -39.23
C PRO A 129 17.64 19.88 -38.29
N GLU A 130 16.63 19.28 -37.64
CA GLU A 130 15.84 19.96 -36.61
C GLU A 130 16.67 20.21 -35.33
N PHE A 131 17.55 19.27 -34.98
CA PHE A 131 18.45 19.34 -33.84
C PHE A 131 19.83 18.77 -34.17
N VAL A 132 20.85 19.27 -33.47
CA VAL A 132 22.21 18.71 -33.50
C VAL A 132 22.43 17.86 -32.24
N SER A 133 23.04 16.68 -32.40
CA SER A 133 23.42 15.80 -31.29
C SER A 133 24.36 16.50 -30.30
N PRO A 134 24.31 16.18 -28.99
CA PRO A 134 25.30 16.66 -28.02
C PRO A 134 26.73 16.31 -28.43
N ASP A 135 26.95 15.17 -29.10
CA ASP A 135 28.29 14.77 -29.58
C ASP A 135 28.80 15.63 -30.75
N GLY A 136 27.92 16.45 -31.34
CA GLY A 136 28.22 17.22 -32.54
C GLY A 136 28.20 16.38 -33.81
N GLY A 137 28.89 16.86 -34.84
CA GLY A 137 28.96 16.21 -36.16
C GLY A 137 28.69 17.15 -37.32
N GLU A 138 28.62 16.58 -38.52
CA GLU A 138 28.29 17.33 -39.74
C GLU A 138 26.82 17.77 -39.75
N VAL A 139 26.60 18.98 -40.25
CA VAL A 139 25.31 19.65 -40.37
C VAL A 139 25.17 20.16 -41.79
N ASP A 140 24.31 19.50 -42.56
CA ASP A 140 24.07 19.83 -43.96
C ASP A 140 22.80 20.68 -44.10
N VAL A 141 22.91 21.79 -44.83
CA VAL A 141 21.80 22.71 -45.12
C VAL A 141 21.70 22.94 -46.61
N VAL A 142 20.58 22.56 -47.21
CA VAL A 142 20.30 22.74 -48.64
C VAL A 142 19.40 23.95 -48.84
N VAL A 143 19.82 24.89 -49.67
CA VAL A 143 19.09 26.12 -50.00
C VAL A 143 18.66 26.12 -51.47
N THR A 144 17.39 26.42 -51.72
CA THR A 144 16.82 26.59 -53.05
C THR A 144 16.52 28.08 -53.28
N THR A 145 17.04 28.68 -54.35
CA THR A 145 16.88 30.12 -54.63
C THR A 145 16.93 30.43 -56.13
N ASN A 146 16.31 31.53 -56.54
CA ASN A 146 16.45 32.10 -57.89
C ASN A 146 17.28 33.41 -57.93
N VAL A 147 17.90 33.79 -56.80
CA VAL A 147 18.75 34.99 -56.68
C VAL A 147 20.10 34.67 -56.05
N PRO A 148 21.16 35.44 -56.37
CA PRO A 148 22.41 35.35 -55.64
C PRO A 148 22.19 35.82 -54.18
N TYR A 149 22.84 35.14 -53.24
CA TYR A 149 22.67 35.37 -51.81
C TYR A 149 24.00 35.18 -51.08
N THR A 150 24.04 35.62 -49.83
CA THR A 150 25.11 35.32 -48.86
C THR A 150 24.54 34.48 -47.73
N ALA A 151 25.25 33.42 -47.34
CA ALA A 151 25.01 32.69 -46.10
C ALA A 151 25.93 33.27 -45.01
N VAL A 152 25.33 33.84 -43.96
CA VAL A 152 26.05 34.43 -42.84
C VAL A 152 25.72 33.62 -41.60
N LEU A 153 26.67 32.80 -41.18
CA LEU A 153 26.64 32.15 -39.87
C LEU A 153 26.94 33.20 -38.80
N GLN A 154 26.05 33.31 -37.82
CA GLN A 154 26.32 34.06 -36.58
C GLN A 154 27.58 33.50 -35.94
N GLU A 155 28.50 34.37 -35.53
CA GLU A 155 29.74 33.95 -34.89
C GLU A 155 29.43 33.10 -33.65
N THR A 156 29.91 31.86 -33.67
CA THR A 156 29.85 30.93 -32.55
C THR A 156 31.19 30.22 -32.44
N ASP A 157 31.52 29.74 -31.25
CA ASP A 157 32.72 28.96 -30.98
C ASP A 157 32.59 27.49 -31.39
N TRP A 158 31.35 27.00 -31.59
CA TRP A 158 31.03 25.58 -31.74
C TRP A 158 30.52 25.15 -33.11
N LEU A 159 29.88 26.04 -33.88
CA LEU A 159 29.43 25.74 -35.25
C LEU A 159 30.33 26.47 -36.24
N LYS A 160 30.92 25.74 -37.19
CA LYS A 160 31.86 26.29 -38.17
C LYS A 160 31.48 25.84 -39.56
N ALA A 161 31.70 26.68 -40.57
CA ALA A 161 31.59 26.25 -41.96
C ALA A 161 32.60 25.12 -42.23
N SER A 162 32.15 24.07 -42.91
CA SER A 162 32.94 22.89 -43.25
C SER A 162 33.09 22.77 -44.77
N ALA A 163 34.20 22.18 -45.21
CA ALA A 163 34.42 21.86 -46.61
C ALA A 163 33.86 20.46 -46.89
N GLY A 164 32.53 20.31 -46.95
CA GLY A 164 31.88 19.03 -47.24
C GLY A 164 32.22 18.47 -48.63
N LYS A 165 31.76 17.25 -48.93
CA LYS A 165 31.96 16.61 -50.24
C LYS A 165 31.02 17.25 -51.27
N ALA A 166 31.58 18.04 -52.18
CA ALA A 166 30.86 18.78 -53.21
C ALA A 166 29.89 17.91 -54.05
N GLY A 167 28.60 18.14 -53.88
CA GLY A 167 27.55 17.74 -54.83
C GLY A 167 27.49 18.72 -56.00
N ARG A 168 27.38 18.20 -57.23
CA ARG A 168 27.12 19.01 -58.43
C ARG A 168 25.61 19.17 -58.60
N ALA A 169 25.06 20.34 -58.27
CA ALA A 169 23.74 20.75 -58.75
C ALA A 169 23.74 22.25 -59.08
N LEU A 170 22.95 22.63 -60.10
CA LEU A 170 22.93 23.98 -60.69
C LEU A 170 21.86 24.92 -60.07
N VAL A 171 21.08 24.48 -59.06
CA VAL A 171 19.98 25.28 -58.43
C VAL A 171 19.80 25.07 -56.91
N ASP A 172 20.06 23.87 -56.39
CA ASP A 172 20.19 23.65 -54.94
C ASP A 172 21.65 23.86 -54.54
N TYR A 173 21.84 24.58 -53.44
CA TYR A 173 23.16 24.92 -52.90
C TYR A 173 23.35 24.26 -51.54
N ASP A 174 24.33 23.36 -51.46
CA ASP A 174 24.71 22.68 -50.23
C ASP A 174 25.61 23.58 -49.39
N HIS A 175 25.22 23.81 -48.14
CA HIS A 175 26.06 24.42 -47.11
C HIS A 175 26.39 23.37 -46.08
N HIS A 176 27.67 23.14 -45.86
CA HIS A 176 28.17 22.18 -44.89
C HIS A 176 28.71 22.93 -43.67
N TYR A 177 28.30 22.50 -42.50
CA TYR A 177 28.78 23.00 -41.22
C TYR A 177 29.23 21.82 -40.36
N TYR A 178 30.19 22.06 -39.48
CA TYR A 178 30.60 21.11 -38.45
C TYR A 178 30.30 21.68 -37.08
N ALA A 179 29.54 20.94 -36.29
CA ALA A 179 29.24 21.25 -34.90
C ALA A 179 30.21 20.49 -33.98
N ASP A 180 30.95 21.22 -33.16
CA ASP A 180 31.73 20.65 -32.07
C ASP A 180 30.80 20.03 -31.02
N ALA A 181 31.29 19.06 -30.24
CA ALA A 181 30.53 18.47 -29.14
C ALA A 181 30.10 19.52 -28.09
N ASN A 182 28.86 19.46 -27.64
CA ASN A 182 28.34 20.24 -26.52
C ASN A 182 28.65 19.52 -25.21
N LYS A 183 29.68 19.98 -24.51
CA LYS A 183 30.09 19.41 -23.21
C LYS A 183 29.21 19.87 -22.04
N SER A 184 28.38 20.89 -22.26
CA SER A 184 27.56 21.50 -21.22
C SER A 184 26.21 20.80 -21.07
N PHE A 185 25.60 20.98 -19.91
CA PHE A 185 24.22 20.53 -19.61
C PHE A 185 23.17 21.58 -19.98
N GLN A 186 23.51 22.49 -20.90
CA GLN A 186 22.59 23.48 -21.45
C GLN A 186 22.57 23.38 -22.97
N GLU A 187 21.39 23.59 -23.56
CA GLU A 187 21.28 23.70 -25.01
C GLU A 187 21.97 24.97 -25.49
N ARG A 188 22.53 24.92 -26.70
CA ARG A 188 23.11 26.09 -27.36
C ARG A 188 22.55 26.23 -28.77
N LYS A 189 22.44 27.48 -29.23
CA LYS A 189 21.81 27.81 -30.51
C LYS A 189 22.76 28.61 -31.39
N ALA A 190 22.66 28.37 -32.69
CA ALA A 190 23.36 29.13 -33.72
C ALA A 190 22.37 29.55 -34.80
N THR A 191 22.55 30.75 -35.33
CA THR A 191 21.67 31.29 -36.39
C THR A 191 22.45 31.41 -37.68
N ILE A 192 21.90 30.91 -38.78
CA ILE A 192 22.42 31.11 -40.13
C ILE A 192 21.41 31.95 -40.91
N THR A 193 21.85 33.08 -41.44
CA THR A 193 21.02 33.99 -42.23
C THR A 193 21.41 33.91 -43.70
N PHE A 194 20.46 33.56 -44.56
CA PHE A 194 20.60 33.54 -46.00
C PHE A 194 19.90 34.78 -46.58
N ALA A 195 20.67 35.77 -47.02
CA ALA A 195 20.16 37.07 -47.46
C ALA A 195 20.53 37.38 -48.91
N ASP A 196 19.63 38.01 -49.64
CA ASP A 196 19.86 38.48 -51.02
C ASP A 196 21.09 39.40 -51.06
N SER A 197 22.05 39.09 -51.93
CA SER A 197 23.29 39.85 -52.04
C SER A 197 23.22 41.00 -53.04
N ARG A 198 22.08 41.18 -53.72
CA ARG A 198 21.87 42.26 -54.69
C ARG A 198 21.47 43.54 -53.99
N THR A 199 22.02 44.67 -54.45
CA THR A 199 21.53 46.00 -54.07
C THR A 199 20.35 46.37 -54.97
N THR A 200 19.12 46.15 -54.52
CA THR A 200 17.89 46.33 -55.31
C THR A 200 16.74 46.83 -54.43
N ASP A 201 15.79 47.57 -55.03
CA ASP A 201 14.56 48.05 -54.37
C ASP A 201 13.57 46.92 -54.05
N ASN A 202 13.79 45.70 -54.58
CA ASN A 202 12.96 44.52 -54.34
C ASN A 202 13.81 43.27 -54.03
N PRO A 203 14.44 43.17 -52.85
CA PRO A 203 15.27 42.02 -52.47
C PRO A 203 14.42 40.81 -52.05
N ALA A 204 14.96 39.59 -52.20
CA ALA A 204 14.35 38.41 -51.60
C ALA A 204 14.28 38.54 -50.08
N LYS A 205 13.19 38.06 -49.48
CA LYS A 205 13.07 37.95 -48.03
C LYS A 205 14.16 37.00 -47.49
N PRO A 206 14.94 37.39 -46.47
CA PRO A 206 15.96 36.51 -45.90
C PRO A 206 15.35 35.24 -45.30
N ALA A 207 16.01 34.10 -45.51
CA ALA A 207 15.72 32.87 -44.80
C ALA A 207 16.65 32.75 -43.58
N VAL A 208 16.08 32.49 -42.40
CA VAL A 208 16.81 32.39 -41.14
C VAL A 208 16.64 30.98 -40.59
N LEU A 209 17.75 30.26 -40.40
CA LEU A 209 17.79 28.94 -39.78
C LEU A 209 18.36 29.08 -38.36
N THR A 210 17.62 28.61 -37.36
CA THR A 210 18.11 28.48 -35.98
C THR A 210 18.38 27.01 -35.68
N LEU A 211 19.66 26.64 -35.59
CA LEU A 211 20.09 25.31 -35.19
C LEU A 211 20.19 25.25 -33.68
N THR A 212 19.57 24.23 -33.07
CA THR A 212 19.67 23.94 -31.63
C THR A 212 20.49 22.68 -31.44
N GLN A 213 21.62 22.78 -30.75
CA GLN A 213 22.37 21.61 -30.30
C GLN A 213 21.92 21.24 -28.90
N LYS A 214 21.52 19.97 -28.74
CA LYS A 214 21.06 19.44 -27.46
C LYS A 214 22.16 19.50 -26.40
N SER A 215 21.77 19.60 -25.14
CA SER A 215 22.67 19.47 -23.99
C SER A 215 23.17 18.05 -23.84
N ARG A 216 24.31 17.88 -23.16
CA ARG A 216 24.71 16.58 -22.58
C ARG A 216 23.61 16.10 -21.62
N GLU A 217 23.29 14.82 -21.65
CA GLU A 217 22.23 14.19 -20.84
C GLU A 217 22.74 12.89 -20.24
N GLY A 218 22.23 12.52 -19.07
CA GLY A 218 22.55 11.25 -18.43
C GLY A 218 21.31 10.60 -17.84
N SER A 219 21.31 9.28 -17.77
CA SER A 219 20.23 8.51 -17.16
C SER A 219 20.64 7.92 -15.80
N PRO A 220 19.68 7.57 -14.92
CA PRO A 220 19.96 6.78 -13.72
C PRO A 220 20.74 5.49 -13.99
N SER A 221 20.49 4.84 -15.14
CA SER A 221 21.18 3.62 -15.54
C SER A 221 22.68 3.83 -15.82
N ASP A 222 23.11 5.02 -16.19
CA ASP A 222 24.51 5.34 -16.51
C ASP A 222 25.35 5.57 -15.25
N VAL A 223 24.71 5.84 -14.11
CA VAL A 223 25.41 6.09 -12.85
C VAL A 223 26.11 4.82 -12.37
N VAL A 224 27.40 4.92 -12.11
CA VAL A 224 28.18 3.85 -11.49
C VAL A 224 28.36 4.18 -10.02
N VAL A 225 27.89 3.29 -9.14
CA VAL A 225 28.08 3.41 -7.68
C VAL A 225 29.06 2.32 -7.26
N GLU A 226 30.08 2.69 -6.49
CA GLU A 226 31.08 1.74 -6.03
C GLU A 226 30.45 0.75 -5.05
N ALA A 227 30.45 -0.53 -5.39
CA ALA A 227 29.88 -1.58 -4.57
C ALA A 227 30.69 -1.78 -3.28
N ASP A 228 30.01 -2.26 -2.25
CA ASP A 228 30.66 -2.81 -1.06
C ASP A 228 31.40 -4.10 -1.42
N ILE A 229 32.41 -4.43 -0.61
CA ILE A 229 33.38 -5.48 -0.92
C ILE A 229 32.86 -6.80 -0.35
N LYS A 230 32.38 -7.68 -1.24
CA LYS A 230 31.92 -9.04 -0.87
C LYS A 230 33.11 -9.86 -0.37
N VAL A 231 33.02 -10.36 0.86
CA VAL A 231 33.97 -11.29 1.46
C VAL A 231 33.42 -12.70 1.21
N LYS A 232 34.07 -13.46 0.32
CA LYS A 232 33.52 -14.75 -0.14
C LYS A 232 34.01 -15.89 0.74
N PRO A 233 33.11 -16.71 1.32
CA PRO A 233 33.49 -17.97 1.95
C PRO A 233 34.22 -18.87 0.96
N THR A 234 35.26 -19.57 1.43
CA THR A 234 35.96 -20.60 0.65
C THR A 234 35.34 -21.98 0.83
N ALA A 235 34.57 -22.18 1.91
CA ALA A 235 33.84 -23.41 2.18
C ALA A 235 32.64 -23.13 3.08
N ALA A 236 31.63 -23.99 3.00
CA ALA A 236 30.49 -23.99 3.90
C ALA A 236 30.13 -25.43 4.31
N LYS A 237 29.61 -25.61 5.52
CA LYS A 237 29.13 -26.91 6.03
C LYS A 237 27.92 -26.73 6.93
N ALA A 238 26.97 -27.65 6.87
CA ALA A 238 25.81 -27.70 7.75
C ALA A 238 25.85 -28.94 8.65
N SER A 239 25.16 -28.88 9.79
CA SER A 239 24.95 -30.06 10.65
C SER A 239 23.86 -31.00 10.14
N ASP A 240 23.01 -30.52 9.25
CA ASP A 240 21.90 -31.24 8.63
C ASP A 240 21.72 -30.69 7.21
N GLU A 241 21.51 -31.56 6.22
CA GLU A 241 21.33 -31.14 4.83
C GLU A 241 20.54 -32.18 4.04
N GLN A 242 19.72 -31.69 3.13
CA GLN A 242 19.05 -32.53 2.15
C GLN A 242 20.06 -32.98 1.07
N PRO A 243 20.12 -34.28 0.72
CA PRO A 243 20.91 -34.74 -0.42
C PRO A 243 20.62 -33.96 -1.70
N GLY A 244 21.67 -33.35 -2.28
CA GLY A 244 21.59 -32.50 -3.46
C GLY A 244 21.37 -31.01 -3.20
N GLN A 245 21.07 -30.62 -1.95
CA GLN A 245 20.81 -29.24 -1.52
C GLN A 245 21.68 -28.86 -0.30
N GLY A 246 22.96 -29.24 -0.34
CA GLY A 246 23.94 -28.93 0.71
C GLY A 246 24.29 -27.44 0.80
N LEU A 247 24.99 -27.04 1.88
CA LEU A 247 25.19 -25.61 2.17
C LEU A 247 26.05 -24.86 1.13
N GLY A 248 26.71 -25.58 0.22
CA GLY A 248 27.44 -24.98 -0.91
C GLY A 248 26.56 -24.13 -1.84
N TRP A 249 25.26 -24.44 -1.94
CA TRP A 249 24.30 -23.62 -2.69
C TRP A 249 24.10 -22.24 -2.07
N ALA A 250 24.32 -22.07 -0.77
CA ALA A 250 24.16 -20.78 -0.10
C ALA A 250 25.38 -19.85 -0.24
N ILE A 251 26.37 -20.20 -1.06
CA ILE A 251 27.58 -19.40 -1.32
C ILE A 251 27.98 -19.40 -2.81
N ASP A 252 27.08 -19.81 -3.70
CA ASP A 252 27.36 -19.94 -5.13
C ASP A 252 27.20 -18.60 -5.88
N GLY A 253 26.62 -17.59 -5.22
CA GLY A 253 26.36 -16.27 -5.79
C GLY A 253 25.02 -16.16 -6.52
N ASP A 254 24.20 -17.21 -6.50
CA ASP A 254 22.84 -17.21 -7.02
C ASP A 254 21.84 -16.91 -5.92
N THR A 255 21.03 -15.88 -6.12
CA THR A 255 19.98 -15.48 -5.16
C THR A 255 18.61 -16.01 -5.56
N ASP A 256 18.52 -16.79 -6.64
CA ASP A 256 17.29 -17.44 -7.08
C ASP A 256 16.85 -18.48 -6.03
N PRO A 257 15.64 -18.34 -5.44
CA PRO A 257 15.14 -19.29 -4.46
C PRO A 257 14.99 -20.73 -5.00
N ALA A 258 15.03 -20.96 -6.31
CA ALA A 258 15.06 -22.30 -6.89
C ALA A 258 16.36 -23.06 -6.53
N ASN A 259 17.47 -22.34 -6.38
CA ASN A 259 18.79 -22.86 -6.05
C ASN A 259 19.10 -22.50 -4.58
N HIS A 260 19.01 -23.48 -3.68
CA HIS A 260 19.11 -23.20 -2.26
C HIS A 260 19.67 -24.38 -1.46
N TYR A 261 20.25 -24.05 -0.32
CA TYR A 261 20.43 -24.98 0.77
C TYR A 261 19.07 -25.31 1.43
N HIS A 262 18.89 -26.58 1.79
CA HIS A 262 17.77 -27.02 2.63
C HIS A 262 18.25 -28.06 3.64
N SER A 263 17.70 -28.03 4.86
CA SER A 263 17.82 -29.09 5.86
C SER A 263 17.07 -30.35 5.41
N ASP A 264 17.21 -31.50 6.08
CA ASP A 264 16.57 -32.74 5.62
C ASP A 264 15.04 -32.63 5.56
N TRP A 265 14.42 -32.96 4.42
CA TRP A 265 12.97 -32.79 4.19
C TRP A 265 12.08 -33.63 5.13
N TYR A 266 12.62 -34.67 5.75
CA TYR A 266 11.85 -35.66 6.51
C TYR A 266 12.21 -35.69 7.99
N ASN A 267 13.44 -35.30 8.37
CA ASN A 267 13.96 -35.50 9.72
C ASN A 267 14.88 -34.35 10.19
N THR A 268 14.58 -33.11 9.79
CA THR A 268 15.29 -31.93 10.31
C THR A 268 15.26 -31.92 11.85
N LYS A 269 16.42 -31.72 12.48
CA LYS A 269 16.56 -31.56 13.93
C LYS A 269 17.11 -30.18 14.26
N LEU A 270 16.25 -29.32 14.80
CA LEU A 270 16.66 -28.02 15.31
C LEU A 270 17.39 -28.15 16.67
N PRO A 271 18.43 -27.34 16.95
CA PRO A 271 18.95 -26.31 16.06
C PRO A 271 19.83 -26.88 14.94
N VAL A 272 19.70 -26.32 13.74
CA VAL A 272 20.61 -26.62 12.61
C VAL A 272 21.75 -25.60 12.62
N THR A 273 22.97 -26.08 12.50
CA THR A 273 24.17 -25.24 12.47
C THR A 273 24.67 -25.06 11.05
N LEU A 274 24.89 -23.82 10.63
CA LEU A 274 25.49 -23.46 9.34
C LEU A 274 26.82 -22.74 9.58
N GLU A 275 27.91 -23.29 9.07
CA GLU A 275 29.26 -22.71 9.22
C GLU A 275 29.82 -22.29 7.86
N PHE A 276 30.25 -21.04 7.78
CA PHE A 276 30.90 -20.43 6.62
C PHE A 276 32.36 -20.14 6.97
N LEU A 277 33.29 -20.69 6.19
CA LEU A 277 34.73 -20.59 6.42
C LEU A 277 35.37 -19.72 5.34
N PHE A 278 36.22 -18.78 5.73
CA PHE A 278 36.80 -17.80 4.81
C PHE A 278 38.23 -18.13 4.38
N GLY A 279 38.95 -18.99 5.10
CA GLY A 279 40.28 -19.45 4.68
C GLY A 279 41.23 -18.28 4.35
N GLU A 280 41.76 -18.26 3.12
CA GLU A 280 42.60 -17.19 2.60
C GLU A 280 41.84 -15.87 2.36
N ASN A 281 40.52 -15.93 2.15
CA ASN A 281 39.63 -14.77 1.99
C ASN A 281 39.19 -14.14 3.32
N LYS A 282 39.79 -14.55 4.45
CA LYS A 282 39.53 -13.91 5.75
C LYS A 282 39.74 -12.40 5.65
N GLY A 283 38.86 -11.64 6.30
CA GLY A 283 38.88 -10.19 6.13
C GLY A 283 37.93 -9.47 7.06
N ASP A 284 37.97 -8.15 6.98
CA ASP A 284 37.05 -7.30 7.74
C ASP A 284 35.62 -7.48 7.23
N MET A 285 34.64 -7.43 8.14
CA MET A 285 33.23 -7.60 7.82
C MET A 285 32.40 -6.58 8.58
N ASP A 286 31.41 -6.00 7.91
CA ASP A 286 30.52 -4.97 8.45
C ASP A 286 29.06 -5.42 8.48
N TYR A 287 28.63 -6.26 7.54
CA TYR A 287 27.27 -6.80 7.53
C TYR A 287 27.15 -8.14 6.78
N ILE A 288 26.03 -8.81 7.01
CA ILE A 288 25.63 -10.08 6.39
C ILE A 288 24.25 -9.92 5.74
N LEU A 289 24.05 -10.48 4.55
CA LEU A 289 22.74 -10.63 3.90
C LEU A 289 22.33 -12.10 3.85
N TYR A 290 21.09 -12.36 4.26
CA TYR A 290 20.42 -13.64 4.15
C TYR A 290 19.36 -13.56 3.07
N TYR A 291 19.53 -14.33 1.99
CA TYR A 291 18.52 -14.52 0.96
C TYR A 291 17.76 -15.82 1.24
N THR A 292 16.45 -15.69 1.25
CA THR A 292 15.51 -16.73 1.61
C THR A 292 15.06 -17.50 0.37
N ARG A 293 14.67 -18.77 0.57
CA ARG A 293 13.96 -19.59 -0.43
C ARG A 293 12.52 -19.09 -0.70
N ASN A 294 12.05 -18.12 0.08
CA ASN A 294 10.68 -17.65 0.12
C ASN A 294 9.67 -18.79 0.42
N GLY A 295 9.95 -19.61 1.45
CA GLY A 295 9.12 -20.76 1.80
C GLY A 295 9.59 -21.51 3.05
N ASN A 296 9.23 -22.80 3.17
CA ASN A 296 9.69 -23.64 4.28
C ASN A 296 11.21 -23.54 4.44
N GLY A 297 11.64 -23.37 5.67
CA GLY A 297 13.04 -23.19 6.05
C GLY A 297 13.48 -21.75 6.30
N ASN A 298 12.63 -20.74 6.09
CA ASN A 298 12.99 -19.35 6.39
C ASN A 298 13.38 -19.19 7.86
N PHE A 299 14.51 -18.55 8.15
CA PHE A 299 15.03 -18.48 9.52
C PHE A 299 14.06 -17.71 10.44
N GLY A 300 13.80 -18.27 11.61
CA GLY A 300 13.24 -17.59 12.77
C GLY A 300 14.38 -17.16 13.69
N GLU A 301 14.35 -17.66 14.92
CA GLU A 301 15.34 -17.39 15.96
C GLU A 301 16.67 -18.11 15.69
N PHE A 302 17.80 -17.42 15.89
CA PHE A 302 19.13 -18.02 15.77
C PHE A 302 20.17 -17.27 16.62
N ASP A 303 21.27 -17.96 16.92
CA ASP A 303 22.48 -17.34 17.47
C ASP A 303 23.55 -17.22 16.39
N LEU A 304 24.16 -16.05 16.27
CA LEU A 304 25.28 -15.78 15.38
C LEU A 304 26.58 -15.83 16.17
N TYR A 305 27.52 -16.64 15.70
CA TYR A 305 28.87 -16.74 16.24
C TYR A 305 29.90 -16.32 15.19
N LEU A 306 30.95 -15.65 15.63
CA LEU A 306 32.09 -15.24 14.81
C LEU A 306 33.38 -15.83 15.37
N ALA A 307 34.31 -16.17 14.49
CA ALA A 307 35.72 -16.38 14.85
C ALA A 307 36.58 -15.45 14.01
N THR A 308 37.60 -14.86 14.61
CA THR A 308 38.52 -13.90 13.99
C THR A 308 39.95 -14.41 14.02
N GLU A 309 40.88 -13.72 13.39
CA GLU A 309 42.32 -14.05 13.48
C GLU A 309 42.85 -13.92 14.91
N SER A 310 42.40 -12.92 15.66
CA SER A 310 42.80 -12.73 17.06
C SER A 310 42.06 -13.66 18.02
N GLU A 311 40.85 -14.08 17.67
CA GLU A 311 39.99 -14.96 18.47
C GLU A 311 39.50 -16.13 17.59
N PRO A 312 40.31 -17.18 17.39
CA PRO A 312 40.05 -18.24 16.41
C PRO A 312 38.93 -19.22 16.79
N GLU A 313 38.46 -19.15 18.04
CA GLU A 313 37.33 -19.90 18.57
C GLU A 313 36.02 -19.12 18.41
N TYR A 314 34.92 -19.84 18.15
CA TYR A 314 33.60 -19.23 17.98
C TYR A 314 33.14 -18.48 19.22
N GLN A 315 33.02 -17.15 19.10
CA GLN A 315 32.41 -16.28 20.09
C GLN A 315 30.98 -15.93 19.68
N LEU A 316 30.06 -15.95 20.64
CA LEU A 316 28.69 -15.48 20.40
C LEU A 316 28.75 -13.98 20.10
N TYR A 317 28.30 -13.59 18.91
CA TYR A 317 28.15 -12.20 18.54
C TYR A 317 26.81 -11.64 18.99
N GLY A 318 25.72 -12.39 18.79
CA GLY A 318 24.38 -12.00 19.22
C GLY A 318 23.31 -13.00 18.82
N SER A 319 22.13 -12.83 19.40
CA SER A 319 20.92 -13.60 19.08
C SER A 319 19.97 -12.73 18.26
N TYR A 320 19.38 -13.33 17.23
CA TYR A 320 18.57 -12.67 16.23
C TYR A 320 17.30 -13.47 15.95
N ASP A 321 16.32 -12.82 15.32
CA ASP A 321 15.11 -13.47 14.83
C ASP A 321 14.68 -12.82 13.51
N PHE A 322 14.74 -13.59 12.42
CA PHE A 322 14.28 -13.15 11.10
C PHE A 322 12.79 -13.43 10.85
N LYS A 323 12.04 -13.85 11.88
CA LYS A 323 10.58 -13.96 11.89
C LYS A 323 10.02 -14.92 10.84
N MET A 324 10.86 -15.83 10.31
CA MET A 324 10.48 -16.80 9.29
C MET A 324 9.95 -16.15 8.00
N GLN A 325 10.32 -14.89 7.75
CA GLN A 325 9.79 -14.10 6.65
C GLN A 325 10.38 -14.52 5.29
N GLY A 326 9.58 -14.34 4.23
CA GLY A 326 9.98 -14.60 2.84
C GLY A 326 10.77 -13.48 2.17
N ALA A 327 11.31 -12.53 2.94
CA ALA A 327 12.09 -11.40 2.44
C ALA A 327 13.58 -11.47 2.85
N THR A 328 14.45 -10.90 2.01
CA THR A 328 15.88 -10.75 2.32
C THR A 328 16.08 -10.04 3.65
N SER A 329 16.96 -10.58 4.49
CA SER A 329 17.25 -10.04 5.82
C SER A 329 18.72 -9.62 5.94
N ARG A 330 19.02 -8.61 6.76
CA ARG A 330 20.36 -8.05 6.93
C ARG A 330 20.75 -7.98 8.41
N ILE A 331 22.00 -8.36 8.71
CA ILE A 331 22.63 -8.17 10.01
C ILE A 331 23.75 -7.14 9.83
N ASP A 332 23.58 -5.94 10.37
CA ASP A 332 24.66 -4.96 10.47
C ASP A 332 25.40 -5.16 11.79
N PHE A 333 26.73 -5.21 11.72
CA PHE A 333 27.55 -5.24 12.91
C PHE A 333 27.68 -3.84 13.52
N ALA A 334 27.60 -3.77 14.85
CA ALA A 334 27.75 -2.52 15.61
C ALA A 334 29.11 -1.83 15.38
N ARG A 335 30.11 -2.59 14.95
CA ARG A 335 31.44 -2.14 14.53
C ARG A 335 31.99 -3.12 13.49
N THR A 336 32.91 -2.66 12.64
CA THR A 336 33.64 -3.55 11.74
C THR A 336 34.31 -4.67 12.53
N GLN A 337 33.99 -5.92 12.20
CA GLN A 337 34.63 -7.10 12.75
C GLN A 337 35.91 -7.36 11.97
N LYS A 338 37.06 -7.34 12.66
CA LYS A 338 38.38 -7.43 12.02
C LYS A 338 38.79 -8.88 11.78
N GLY A 339 39.30 -9.17 10.58
CA GLY A 339 39.88 -10.48 10.24
C GLY A 339 38.97 -11.67 10.54
N VAL A 340 37.68 -11.59 10.16
CA VAL A 340 36.73 -12.69 10.35
C VAL A 340 37.17 -13.90 9.52
N SER A 341 37.37 -15.03 10.20
CA SER A 341 37.84 -16.28 9.60
C SER A 341 36.73 -17.32 9.49
N LYS A 342 35.72 -17.28 10.37
CA LYS A 342 34.55 -18.16 10.34
C LYS A 342 33.30 -17.42 10.83
N VAL A 343 32.15 -17.74 10.25
CA VAL A 343 30.83 -17.32 10.71
C VAL A 343 29.97 -18.56 10.91
N LYS A 344 29.26 -18.64 12.03
CA LYS A 344 28.38 -19.76 12.36
C LYS A 344 27.01 -19.29 12.81
N PHE A 345 25.98 -19.80 12.15
CA PHE A 345 24.59 -19.65 12.55
C PHE A 345 24.15 -20.91 13.29
N VAL A 346 23.51 -20.74 14.45
CA VAL A 346 22.81 -21.81 15.16
C VAL A 346 21.32 -21.50 15.09
N VAL A 347 20.65 -22.02 14.07
CA VAL A 347 19.26 -21.72 13.75
C VAL A 347 18.34 -22.56 14.62
N LYS A 348 17.60 -21.92 15.51
CA LYS A 348 16.75 -22.55 16.53
C LYS A 348 15.34 -22.79 16.04
N SER A 349 14.86 -21.97 15.10
CA SER A 349 13.56 -22.12 14.49
C SER A 349 13.57 -21.66 13.03
N GLY A 350 12.69 -22.24 12.21
CA GLY A 350 12.47 -21.82 10.84
C GLY A 350 11.10 -22.26 10.31
N LEU A 351 10.64 -21.65 9.21
CA LEU A 351 9.28 -21.86 8.69
C LEU A 351 9.03 -23.34 8.41
N GLY A 352 7.93 -23.88 8.92
CA GLY A 352 7.60 -25.30 8.77
C GLY A 352 8.50 -26.26 9.54
N GLY A 353 9.38 -25.77 10.43
CA GLY A 353 10.32 -26.61 11.20
C GLY A 353 11.63 -26.94 10.47
N PHE A 354 11.89 -26.29 9.34
CA PHE A 354 13.07 -26.51 8.49
C PHE A 354 14.07 -25.36 8.59
N VAL A 355 15.23 -25.50 7.94
CA VAL A 355 16.20 -24.43 7.73
C VAL A 355 16.61 -24.40 6.25
N SER A 356 16.52 -23.24 5.62
CA SER A 356 16.84 -23.04 4.20
C SER A 356 17.51 -21.69 3.96
N CYS A 357 18.36 -21.64 2.95
CA CYS A 357 19.09 -20.44 2.57
C CYS A 357 19.33 -20.47 1.06
N ALA A 358 18.80 -19.49 0.32
CA ALA A 358 19.11 -19.34 -1.09
C ALA A 358 20.58 -18.90 -1.23
N GLU A 359 20.96 -17.82 -0.56
CA GLU A 359 22.33 -17.30 -0.55
C GLU A 359 22.62 -16.61 0.80
N MET A 360 23.85 -16.73 1.28
CA MET A 360 24.38 -16.01 2.43
C MET A 360 25.58 -15.18 1.99
N GLU A 361 25.45 -13.87 2.01
CA GLU A 361 26.50 -12.95 1.57
C GLU A 361 27.09 -12.16 2.73
N PHE A 362 28.40 -11.90 2.66
CA PHE A 362 29.14 -11.20 3.69
C PHE A 362 29.88 -10.02 3.07
N TYR A 363 29.84 -8.87 3.72
CA TYR A 363 30.34 -7.64 3.13
C TYR A 363 31.16 -6.79 4.09
N ARG A 364 32.14 -6.10 3.51
CA ARG A 364 32.82 -4.94 4.08
C ARG A 364 32.37 -3.70 3.33
N ARG A 365 32.05 -2.64 4.06
CA ARG A 365 31.69 -1.35 3.44
C ARG A 365 32.87 -0.78 2.68
N ASN A 366 32.64 -0.33 1.45
CA ASN A 366 33.66 0.33 0.67
C ASN A 366 33.81 1.78 1.16
N LYS A 367 35.02 2.16 1.58
CA LYS A 367 35.34 3.52 2.04
C LYS A 367 35.82 4.43 0.92
N ASP A 368 36.24 3.84 -0.20
CA ASP A 368 36.72 4.57 -1.36
C ASP A 368 35.52 4.83 -2.28
N LYS A 369 34.80 5.92 -1.99
CA LYS A 369 33.62 6.39 -2.74
C LYS A 369 34.02 7.61 -3.59
N GLU A 370 34.55 7.36 -4.78
CA GLU A 370 35.00 8.41 -5.70
C GLU A 370 33.83 9.30 -6.11
N LEU A 371 32.68 8.70 -6.42
CA LEU A 371 31.46 9.41 -6.77
C LEU A 371 31.04 10.40 -5.67
N ASP A 372 30.99 9.95 -4.41
CA ASP A 372 30.65 10.83 -3.28
C ASP A 372 31.61 12.02 -3.19
N GLY A 373 32.92 11.77 -3.38
CA GLY A 373 33.94 12.80 -3.44
C GLY A 373 33.70 13.81 -4.55
N GLN A 374 33.38 13.35 -5.77
CA GLN A 374 33.04 14.20 -6.92
C GLN A 374 31.79 15.05 -6.63
N LEU A 375 30.71 14.46 -6.13
CA LEU A 375 29.46 15.16 -5.81
C LEU A 375 29.68 16.24 -4.75
N LEU A 376 30.45 15.92 -3.71
CA LEU A 376 30.79 16.88 -2.65
C LEU A 376 31.71 18.01 -3.11
N THR A 377 32.23 18.02 -4.35
CA THR A 377 32.88 19.22 -4.90
C THR A 377 31.86 20.28 -5.32
N VAL A 378 30.65 19.87 -5.72
CA VAL A 378 29.61 20.73 -6.30
C VAL A 378 28.42 20.94 -5.35
N PHE A 379 27.94 19.88 -4.70
CA PHE A 379 26.79 19.91 -3.80
C PHE A 379 27.18 20.16 -2.35
N LYS A 380 26.26 20.71 -1.54
CA LYS A 380 26.49 20.95 -0.10
C LYS A 380 26.58 19.65 0.71
N ASP A 381 25.82 18.64 0.31
CA ASP A 381 25.76 17.32 0.91
C ASP A 381 25.42 16.27 -0.17
N LEU A 382 25.47 14.98 0.20
CA LEU A 382 25.20 13.87 -0.73
C LEU A 382 23.71 13.71 -1.08
N THR A 383 22.80 14.50 -0.49
CA THR A 383 21.40 14.56 -0.96
C THR A 383 21.28 15.27 -2.30
N CYS A 384 22.32 16.02 -2.71
CA CYS A 384 22.41 16.74 -3.98
C CYS A 384 21.18 17.63 -4.24
N THR A 385 20.70 18.32 -3.21
CA THR A 385 19.51 19.19 -3.28
C THR A 385 19.86 20.68 -3.37
N GLU A 386 21.10 21.04 -3.03
CA GLU A 386 21.62 22.40 -3.05
C GLU A 386 23.09 22.41 -3.50
N LEU A 387 23.46 23.41 -4.30
CA LEU A 387 24.84 23.65 -4.72
C LEU A 387 25.60 24.46 -3.67
N LYS A 388 26.92 24.30 -3.66
CA LYS A 388 27.81 25.23 -2.95
C LYS A 388 27.82 26.60 -3.62
N GLU A 389 28.26 27.61 -2.88
CA GLU A 389 28.44 28.96 -3.44
C GLU A 389 29.62 28.99 -4.42
N GLY A 390 29.49 29.74 -5.53
CA GLY A 390 30.58 29.97 -6.47
C GLY A 390 30.88 28.82 -7.46
N ILE A 391 30.02 27.80 -7.55
CA ILE A 391 30.18 26.69 -8.52
C ILE A 391 30.12 27.20 -9.96
N THR A 392 31.14 26.85 -10.75
CA THR A 392 31.26 27.22 -12.16
C THR A 392 30.70 26.14 -13.10
N ASP A 393 30.48 26.48 -14.37
CA ASP A 393 30.11 25.49 -15.40
C ASP A 393 31.14 24.36 -15.50
N ALA A 394 32.42 24.70 -15.46
CA ALA A 394 33.51 23.73 -15.53
C ALA A 394 33.52 22.76 -14.33
N ASP A 395 33.02 23.16 -13.16
CA ASP A 395 32.89 22.26 -12.02
C ASP A 395 31.73 21.28 -12.22
N ILE A 396 30.60 21.75 -12.78
CA ILE A 396 29.44 20.92 -13.10
C ILE A 396 29.77 19.94 -14.23
N GLU A 397 30.48 20.37 -15.27
CA GLU A 397 30.87 19.55 -16.43
C GLU A 397 31.78 18.36 -16.09
N ARG A 398 32.46 18.41 -14.93
CA ARG A 398 33.28 17.30 -14.41
C ARG A 398 32.45 16.22 -13.69
N LEU A 399 31.20 16.49 -13.34
CA LEU A 399 30.33 15.49 -12.74
C LEU A 399 29.92 14.43 -13.78
N PRO A 400 29.55 13.22 -13.32
CA PRO A 400 28.83 12.28 -14.17
C PRO A 400 27.54 12.91 -14.72
N ASP A 401 27.18 12.56 -15.95
CA ASP A 401 26.20 13.27 -16.78
C ASP A 401 24.88 13.51 -16.05
N TYR A 402 24.36 12.47 -15.39
CA TYR A 402 23.13 12.53 -14.62
C TYR A 402 23.17 13.59 -13.50
N PHE A 403 24.29 13.69 -12.77
CA PHE A 403 24.44 14.63 -11.67
C PHE A 403 24.78 16.05 -12.14
N GLY A 404 25.47 16.19 -13.27
CA GLY A 404 25.70 17.49 -13.90
C GLY A 404 24.40 18.12 -14.43
N GLN A 405 23.51 17.31 -15.00
CA GLN A 405 22.15 17.71 -15.38
C GLN A 405 21.32 18.11 -14.14
N LEU A 406 21.37 17.34 -13.06
CA LEU A 406 20.71 17.67 -11.80
C LEU A 406 21.23 18.99 -11.20
N ALA A 407 22.56 19.17 -11.16
CA ALA A 407 23.18 20.40 -10.66
C ALA A 407 22.72 21.62 -11.47
N THR A 408 22.69 21.51 -12.81
CA THR A 408 22.20 22.58 -13.69
C THR A 408 20.73 22.88 -13.46
N THR A 409 19.90 21.86 -13.28
CA THR A 409 18.46 22.00 -12.97
C THR A 409 18.23 22.76 -11.66
N ILE A 410 19.03 22.47 -10.63
CA ILE A 410 18.99 23.17 -9.34
C ILE A 410 19.48 24.60 -9.48
N ARG A 411 20.61 24.81 -10.15
CA ARG A 411 21.20 26.15 -10.37
C ARG A 411 20.26 27.09 -11.11
N ASN A 412 19.61 26.58 -12.14
CA ASN A 412 18.71 27.35 -13.00
C ASN A 412 17.30 27.47 -12.41
N ASN A 413 17.03 26.84 -11.25
CA ASN A 413 15.72 26.77 -10.62
C ASN A 413 14.63 26.23 -11.57
N THR A 414 14.98 25.22 -12.38
CA THR A 414 14.07 24.57 -13.35
C THR A 414 13.57 23.21 -12.86
N TYR A 415 13.85 22.84 -11.62
CA TYR A 415 13.28 21.65 -10.99
C TYR A 415 11.77 21.88 -10.82
N ASP A 416 10.94 21.07 -11.49
CA ASP A 416 9.49 21.16 -11.38
C ASP A 416 9.04 21.16 -9.91
N ALA A 417 8.24 22.15 -9.54
CA ALA A 417 7.87 22.38 -8.14
C ALA A 417 6.98 21.26 -7.58
N HIS A 418 6.14 20.63 -8.43
CA HIS A 418 5.29 19.52 -8.02
C HIS A 418 6.12 18.24 -7.80
N GLU A 419 7.01 17.92 -8.74
CA GLU A 419 7.93 16.79 -8.56
C GLU A 419 8.84 16.99 -7.34
N LYS A 420 9.41 18.18 -7.18
CA LYS A 420 10.32 18.50 -6.06
C LYS A 420 9.69 18.22 -4.70
N GLU A 421 8.38 18.42 -4.56
CA GLU A 421 7.65 18.21 -3.30
C GLU A 421 7.61 16.73 -2.86
N PHE A 422 7.72 15.79 -3.81
CA PHE A 422 7.74 14.34 -3.56
C PHE A 422 9.13 13.72 -3.72
N ARG A 423 9.95 14.28 -4.61
CA ARG A 423 11.32 13.82 -4.82
C ARG A 423 12.25 14.18 -3.68
N ILE A 424 12.05 15.31 -2.99
CA ILE A 424 12.87 15.72 -1.84
C ILE A 424 12.00 15.77 -0.58
N GLN A 425 12.19 14.82 0.34
CA GLN A 425 11.38 14.71 1.54
C GLN A 425 12.22 14.42 2.79
N HIS A 426 11.66 14.75 3.95
CA HIS A 426 12.16 14.33 5.26
C HIS A 426 11.20 13.27 5.80
N TYR A 427 11.68 12.04 5.92
CA TYR A 427 10.86 10.91 6.35
C TYR A 427 10.97 10.74 7.86
N ALA A 428 9.84 10.82 8.56
CA ALA A 428 9.77 10.71 10.01
C ALA A 428 10.00 9.26 10.48
N PRO A 429 10.56 9.04 11.68
CA PRO A 429 10.60 7.73 12.30
C PRO A 429 9.19 7.26 12.68
N TYR A 430 8.93 5.98 12.45
CA TYR A 430 7.75 5.29 12.96
C TYR A 430 8.15 4.17 13.92
N SER A 431 7.24 3.78 14.79
CA SER A 431 7.46 2.67 15.71
C SER A 431 7.50 1.32 14.99
N ILE A 432 8.10 0.31 15.63
CA ILE A 432 8.17 -1.07 15.11
C ILE A 432 6.83 -1.79 15.39
N PRO A 433 6.00 -2.10 14.37
CA PRO A 433 4.65 -2.62 14.60
C PRO A 433 4.62 -3.95 15.38
N GLU A 434 5.59 -4.84 15.15
CA GLU A 434 5.70 -6.16 15.78
C GLU A 434 5.97 -6.05 17.30
N VAL A 435 6.72 -5.03 17.72
CA VAL A 435 6.98 -4.79 19.15
C VAL A 435 5.71 -4.28 19.83
N TRP A 436 4.97 -3.42 19.15
CA TRP A 436 3.79 -2.77 19.73
C TRP A 436 2.53 -3.63 19.67
N SER A 437 2.37 -4.47 18.65
CA SER A 437 1.29 -5.47 18.59
C SER A 437 1.37 -6.41 19.79
N GLU A 438 2.57 -6.86 20.14
CA GLU A 438 2.82 -7.72 21.29
C GLU A 438 2.56 -6.98 22.61
N LYS A 439 3.05 -5.74 22.77
CA LYS A 439 2.84 -4.93 23.99
C LYS A 439 1.36 -4.56 24.20
N LEU A 440 0.67 -4.17 23.13
CA LEU A 440 -0.70 -3.67 23.17
C LEU A 440 -1.75 -4.77 23.01
N MET A 441 -1.33 -5.99 22.67
CA MET A 441 -2.21 -7.10 22.29
C MET A 441 -3.16 -6.65 21.17
N THR A 442 -2.58 -6.27 20.03
CA THR A 442 -3.29 -5.98 18.79
C THR A 442 -2.77 -6.87 17.67
N LYS A 443 -3.48 -6.91 16.53
CA LYS A 443 -2.84 -7.27 15.27
C LYS A 443 -1.81 -6.19 14.88
N HIS A 444 -0.89 -6.51 13.99
CA HIS A 444 0.15 -5.62 13.52
C HIS A 444 -0.48 -4.46 12.76
N TYR A 445 -0.14 -3.25 13.18
CA TYR A 445 -0.36 -2.06 12.37
C TYR A 445 0.59 -2.07 11.17
N SER A 446 0.41 -1.16 10.23
CA SER A 446 1.27 -1.09 9.06
C SER A 446 2.67 -0.56 9.40
N PHE A 447 3.66 -0.96 8.63
CA PHE A 447 4.99 -0.31 8.55
C PHE A 447 5.12 0.59 7.30
N LEU A 448 4.06 0.75 6.51
CA LEU A 448 4.01 1.55 5.28
C LEU A 448 3.56 3.01 5.56
N ASP A 449 4.03 3.58 6.66
CA ASP A 449 3.62 4.92 7.13
C ASP A 449 4.14 6.08 6.27
N ASN A 450 5.18 5.84 5.47
CA ASN A 450 5.96 6.84 4.75
C ASN A 450 5.90 6.62 3.22
N PRO A 451 4.77 6.98 2.56
CA PRO A 451 4.71 6.97 1.10
C PRO A 451 5.69 7.98 0.51
N THR A 452 6.36 7.62 -0.58
CA THR A 452 7.18 8.57 -1.35
C THR A 452 6.33 9.40 -2.31
N GLY A 453 5.21 8.84 -2.80
CA GLY A 453 4.47 9.38 -3.95
C GLY A 453 5.14 9.09 -5.29
N ILE A 454 6.16 8.22 -5.33
CA ILE A 454 6.86 7.82 -6.54
C ILE A 454 6.57 6.35 -6.81
N TYR A 455 6.04 6.06 -7.99
CA TYR A 455 5.82 4.70 -8.46
C TYR A 455 6.81 4.37 -9.58
N VAL A 456 7.01 3.08 -9.77
CA VAL A 456 8.06 2.51 -10.62
C VAL A 456 7.52 1.38 -11.46
N GLU A 457 8.18 1.13 -12.57
CA GLU A 457 7.91 0.00 -13.46
C GLU A 457 9.02 -1.04 -13.36
N LYS A 458 8.68 -2.30 -13.63
CA LYS A 458 9.68 -3.38 -13.70
C LYS A 458 10.77 -3.03 -14.71
N GLY A 459 12.03 -3.09 -14.27
CA GLY A 459 13.19 -2.74 -15.08
C GLY A 459 13.73 -1.33 -14.84
N ASP A 460 13.01 -0.47 -14.11
CA ASP A 460 13.51 0.86 -13.76
C ASP A 460 14.83 0.78 -12.97
N SER A 461 15.75 1.69 -13.28
CA SER A 461 16.94 1.96 -12.46
C SER A 461 16.73 3.26 -11.70
N LEU A 462 16.91 3.22 -10.38
CA LEU A 462 16.68 4.36 -9.50
C LEU A 462 17.98 4.81 -8.85
N ILE A 463 18.14 6.12 -8.74
CA ILE A 463 19.08 6.75 -7.84
C ILE A 463 18.33 7.26 -6.62
N ILE A 464 18.80 6.87 -5.44
CA ILE A 464 18.27 7.31 -4.14
C ILE A 464 19.43 7.94 -3.35
N LEU A 465 19.29 9.21 -3.02
CA LEU A 465 20.29 10.00 -2.33
C LEU A 465 19.85 10.21 -0.88
N VAL A 466 20.56 9.59 0.06
CA VAL A 466 20.17 9.54 1.47
C VAL A 466 21.10 10.43 2.28
N GLY A 467 20.52 11.34 3.06
CA GLY A 467 21.25 12.19 4.00
C GLY A 467 21.68 11.45 5.26
N ASP A 468 22.03 12.19 6.31
CA ASP A 468 22.37 11.63 7.63
C ASP A 468 21.21 10.79 8.17
N THR A 469 21.48 9.50 8.41
CA THR A 469 20.52 8.54 8.97
C THR A 469 20.52 8.55 10.49
N HIS A 470 21.48 9.22 11.11
CA HIS A 470 21.73 9.20 12.55
C HIS A 470 22.00 7.79 13.08
N GLY A 471 22.58 6.93 12.22
CA GLY A 471 22.82 5.52 12.51
C GLY A 471 21.58 4.63 12.45
N GLN A 472 20.47 5.14 11.89
CA GLN A 472 19.22 4.39 11.74
C GLN A 472 19.23 3.53 10.48
N ARG A 473 18.52 2.40 10.55
CA ARG A 473 18.34 1.53 9.40
C ARG A 473 17.10 1.96 8.63
N ILE A 474 17.28 2.19 7.34
CA ILE A 474 16.20 2.58 6.44
C ILE A 474 16.24 1.67 5.22
N ASN A 475 15.07 1.27 4.76
CA ASN A 475 14.93 0.58 3.50
C ASN A 475 13.82 1.22 2.66
N LEU A 476 13.91 1.03 1.35
CA LEU A 476 12.88 1.37 0.40
C LEU A 476 12.08 0.11 0.09
N GLN A 477 10.77 0.19 0.23
CA GLN A 477 9.84 -0.91 0.00
C GLN A 477 9.02 -0.61 -1.25
N ASN A 478 9.10 -1.48 -2.25
CA ASN A 478 8.30 -1.38 -3.48
C ASN A 478 7.04 -2.23 -3.38
N VAL A 479 5.88 -1.60 -3.21
CA VAL A 479 4.59 -2.27 -2.98
C VAL A 479 3.76 -2.32 -4.27
N GLY A 480 3.61 -3.52 -4.81
CA GLY A 480 2.75 -3.85 -5.94
C GLY A 480 1.45 -4.56 -5.53
N GLU A 481 0.98 -5.45 -6.39
CA GLU A 481 -0.22 -6.26 -6.17
C GLU A 481 0.15 -7.72 -5.87
N GLU A 482 -0.69 -8.39 -5.08
CA GLU A 482 -0.69 -9.85 -4.91
C GLU A 482 -2.00 -10.43 -5.47
N GLU A 483 -1.97 -11.71 -5.83
CA GLU A 483 -3.14 -12.48 -6.21
C GLU A 483 -3.56 -13.37 -5.04
N THR A 484 -4.86 -13.36 -4.69
CA THR A 484 -5.39 -14.11 -3.54
C THR A 484 -6.79 -14.64 -3.82
N GLY A 485 -7.19 -15.72 -3.15
CA GLY A 485 -8.56 -16.26 -3.12
C GLY A 485 -9.23 -16.07 -1.76
N PHE A 486 -8.78 -15.12 -0.94
CA PHE A 486 -9.29 -14.95 0.42
C PHE A 486 -10.79 -14.63 0.40
N GLY A 487 -11.59 -15.51 1.00
CA GLY A 487 -13.05 -15.35 1.10
C GLY A 487 -13.84 -15.60 -0.19
N GLU A 488 -13.21 -16.06 -1.28
CA GLU A 488 -13.87 -16.33 -2.56
C GLU A 488 -13.32 -17.58 -3.28
N GLU A 489 -14.12 -18.18 -4.17
CA GLU A 489 -13.67 -19.31 -5.00
C GLU A 489 -12.68 -18.88 -6.10
N LYS A 490 -12.84 -17.66 -6.65
CA LYS A 490 -11.98 -17.13 -7.71
C LYS A 490 -10.91 -16.23 -7.11
N THR A 491 -9.72 -16.29 -7.70
CA THR A 491 -8.66 -15.35 -7.34
C THR A 491 -8.97 -13.95 -7.84
N TYR A 492 -8.53 -12.96 -7.07
CA TYR A 492 -8.61 -11.55 -7.39
C TYR A 492 -7.32 -10.84 -6.94
N LYS A 493 -7.13 -9.61 -7.41
CA LYS A 493 -5.96 -8.81 -7.05
C LYS A 493 -6.24 -7.89 -5.87
N GLN A 494 -5.22 -7.66 -5.08
CA GLN A 494 -5.21 -6.64 -4.04
C GLN A 494 -3.81 -6.08 -3.84
N THR A 495 -3.70 -4.87 -3.29
CA THR A 495 -2.41 -4.30 -2.88
C THR A 495 -1.75 -5.24 -1.87
N ALA A 496 -0.51 -5.66 -2.12
CA ALA A 496 0.24 -6.57 -1.25
C ALA A 496 0.55 -5.95 0.13
N ALA A 497 0.71 -6.77 1.17
CA ALA A 497 1.07 -6.29 2.52
C ALA A 497 2.53 -5.81 2.60
N SER A 498 3.37 -6.33 1.71
CA SER A 498 4.79 -6.01 1.54
C SER A 498 5.18 -6.17 0.07
N GLY A 499 6.46 -5.98 -0.27
CA GLY A 499 6.99 -6.28 -1.59
C GLY A 499 8.50 -6.43 -1.57
N ASP A 500 9.19 -6.05 -2.66
CA ASP A 500 10.66 -6.02 -2.67
C ASP A 500 11.20 -4.92 -1.74
N ALA A 501 12.09 -5.32 -0.83
CA ALA A 501 12.77 -4.42 0.09
C ALA A 501 14.22 -4.17 -0.35
N TYR A 502 14.63 -2.91 -0.35
CA TYR A 502 15.95 -2.47 -0.76
C TYR A 502 16.61 -1.69 0.37
N PHE A 503 17.66 -2.24 0.98
CA PHE A 503 18.40 -1.55 2.04
C PHE A 503 19.05 -0.28 1.50
N LEU A 504 18.91 0.82 2.22
CA LEU A 504 19.53 2.09 1.89
C LEU A 504 20.70 2.36 2.84
N ASN A 505 21.76 2.94 2.30
CA ASN A 505 22.87 3.51 3.07
C ASN A 505 22.90 5.04 2.88
N GLU A 506 23.58 5.75 3.77
CA GLU A 506 23.92 7.17 3.56
C GLU A 506 24.66 7.36 2.24
N GLY A 507 24.39 8.45 1.53
CA GLY A 507 24.98 8.76 0.24
C GLY A 507 24.18 8.22 -0.95
N VAL A 508 24.89 7.87 -2.02
CA VAL A 508 24.29 7.45 -3.30
C VAL A 508 23.95 5.95 -3.28
N ASN A 509 22.69 5.62 -3.56
CA ASN A 509 22.22 4.26 -3.74
C ASN A 509 21.68 4.09 -5.17
N LYS A 510 22.05 2.99 -5.83
CA LYS A 510 21.48 2.58 -7.13
C LYS A 510 20.69 1.29 -6.98
N ILE A 511 19.43 1.32 -7.39
CA ILE A 511 18.49 0.21 -7.21
C ILE A 511 17.90 -0.21 -8.57
N GLY A 512 17.80 -1.51 -8.81
CA GLY A 512 17.06 -2.08 -9.94
C GLY A 512 15.69 -2.61 -9.50
N ILE A 513 14.64 -2.20 -10.19
CA ILE A 513 13.25 -2.52 -9.85
C ILE A 513 12.82 -3.85 -10.47
N LYS A 514 12.32 -4.75 -9.62
CA LYS A 514 11.91 -6.12 -10.01
C LYS A 514 10.42 -6.23 -10.37
N GLN A 515 9.60 -5.30 -9.89
CA GLN A 515 8.15 -5.28 -10.10
C GLN A 515 7.59 -3.86 -10.15
N THR A 516 6.45 -3.67 -10.82
CA THR A 516 5.73 -2.39 -10.80
C THR A 516 5.09 -2.17 -9.43
N GLY A 517 5.19 -0.95 -8.88
CA GLY A 517 4.67 -0.65 -7.55
C GLY A 517 4.92 0.80 -7.11
N MET A 518 4.40 1.17 -5.94
CA MET A 518 4.68 2.45 -5.27
C MET A 518 5.79 2.26 -4.24
N LEU A 519 6.70 3.22 -4.16
CA LEU A 519 7.79 3.20 -3.19
C LEU A 519 7.36 3.79 -1.84
N PHE A 520 7.72 3.11 -0.76
CA PHE A 520 7.57 3.55 0.62
C PHE A 520 8.93 3.53 1.31
N VAL A 521 9.24 4.54 2.12
CA VAL A 521 10.42 4.52 2.98
C VAL A 521 10.05 3.83 4.28
N VAL A 522 10.55 2.62 4.51
CA VAL A 522 10.34 1.92 5.79
C VAL A 522 11.45 2.36 6.74
N TYR A 523 11.07 3.26 7.64
CA TYR A 523 11.91 3.77 8.72
C TYR A 523 11.22 3.50 10.05
N THR A 524 11.38 2.26 10.54
CA THR A 524 10.84 1.83 11.83
C THR A 524 11.95 1.73 12.88
N THR A 525 11.72 2.30 14.07
CA THR A 525 12.70 2.37 15.15
C THR A 525 12.04 2.57 16.51
N ASP A 526 12.83 2.55 17.59
CA ASP A 526 12.39 3.00 18.90
C ASP A 526 12.31 4.53 18.92
N LEU A 527 11.08 5.07 19.01
CA LEU A 527 10.83 6.51 19.00
C LEU A 527 11.42 7.25 20.21
N THR A 528 11.75 6.53 21.30
CA THR A 528 12.41 7.13 22.47
C THR A 528 13.91 7.33 22.28
N SER A 529 14.48 6.77 21.21
CA SER A 529 15.91 6.95 20.89
C SER A 529 16.22 8.40 20.51
N PRO A 530 17.32 8.98 21.02
CA PRO A 530 17.75 10.33 20.60
C PRO A 530 18.16 10.41 19.12
N THR A 531 18.38 9.26 18.47
CA THR A 531 18.67 9.18 17.03
C THR A 531 17.42 8.97 16.18
N ALA A 532 16.22 8.88 16.76
CA ALA A 532 14.97 8.81 16.01
C ALA A 532 14.59 10.21 15.50
N LYS A 533 15.23 10.64 14.41
CA LYS A 533 15.04 11.96 13.78
C LYS A 533 14.71 11.81 12.30
N PRO A 534 13.97 12.75 11.69
CA PRO A 534 13.64 12.66 10.28
C PRO A 534 14.88 12.57 9.38
N VAL A 535 14.84 11.68 8.38
CA VAL A 535 15.94 11.49 7.43
C VAL A 535 15.58 12.11 6.09
N LYS A 536 16.46 12.97 5.57
CA LYS A 536 16.30 13.60 4.25
C LYS A 536 16.67 12.61 3.16
N ILE A 537 15.76 12.35 2.24
CA ILE A 537 15.99 11.48 1.07
C ILE A 537 15.57 12.23 -0.18
N HIS A 538 16.40 12.17 -1.20
CA HIS A 538 16.14 12.70 -2.53
C HIS A 538 16.11 11.57 -3.56
N ILE A 539 14.99 11.44 -4.28
CA ILE A 539 14.79 10.52 -5.41
C ILE A 539 14.76 11.38 -6.70
N PRO A 540 15.94 11.74 -7.26
CA PRO A 540 16.06 12.72 -8.33
C PRO A 540 15.28 12.41 -9.63
N PRO A 541 15.08 13.40 -10.50
CA PRO A 541 14.33 13.25 -11.75
C PRO A 541 14.91 12.14 -12.64
N GLY A 542 14.05 11.41 -13.33
CA GLY A 542 14.42 10.21 -14.09
C GLY A 542 14.40 8.92 -13.26
N SER A 543 14.44 8.99 -11.93
CA SER A 543 14.24 7.83 -11.05
C SER A 543 12.76 7.68 -10.69
N GLY A 544 12.05 6.84 -11.47
CA GLY A 544 10.61 6.60 -11.30
C GLY A 544 9.72 7.81 -11.64
N LYS A 545 8.40 7.61 -11.52
CA LYS A 545 7.38 8.59 -11.89
C LYS A 545 6.67 9.14 -10.64
N VAL A 546 6.47 10.46 -10.59
CA VAL A 546 5.78 11.11 -9.47
C VAL A 546 4.26 10.98 -9.67
N GLY A 547 3.61 10.13 -8.86
CA GLY A 547 2.16 10.10 -8.72
C GLY A 547 1.64 11.01 -7.60
N GLY A 548 2.49 11.34 -6.63
CA GLY A 548 2.14 12.09 -5.43
C GLY A 548 1.31 11.31 -4.43
N TYR A 549 1.04 11.94 -3.28
CA TYR A 549 0.11 11.45 -2.25
C TYR A 549 -0.44 12.64 -1.46
N PHE A 550 -1.63 12.48 -0.85
CA PHE A 550 -2.16 13.47 0.08
C PHE A 550 -1.74 13.16 1.52
N ASP A 551 -1.31 14.17 2.27
CA ASP A 551 -1.00 14.09 3.69
C ASP A 551 -1.80 15.15 4.43
N LEU A 552 -2.59 14.73 5.42
CA LEU A 552 -3.47 15.63 6.15
C LEU A 552 -2.70 16.74 6.88
N ALA A 553 -1.55 16.41 7.50
CA ALA A 553 -0.77 17.37 8.28
C ALA A 553 -0.07 18.42 7.41
N ARG A 554 0.41 18.02 6.22
CA ARG A 554 1.16 18.86 5.27
C ARG A 554 0.24 19.62 4.30
N HIS A 555 -0.74 18.96 3.70
CA HIS A 555 -1.52 19.50 2.58
C HIS A 555 -2.83 20.18 3.01
N GLN A 556 -3.44 19.70 4.11
CA GLN A 556 -4.53 20.33 4.88
C GLN A 556 -5.85 20.67 4.16
N THR A 557 -5.89 20.74 2.83
CA THR A 557 -7.00 21.34 2.06
C THR A 557 -7.49 20.42 0.94
N ASN A 558 -8.80 20.45 0.68
CA ASN A 558 -9.41 19.74 -0.46
C ASN A 558 -8.90 20.24 -1.82
N ASP A 559 -8.54 21.53 -1.93
CA ASP A 559 -7.93 22.08 -3.16
C ASP A 559 -6.60 21.39 -3.46
N LYS A 560 -5.74 21.20 -2.44
CA LYS A 560 -4.47 20.50 -2.61
C LYS A 560 -4.70 19.01 -2.90
N TYR A 561 -5.66 18.36 -2.24
CA TYR A 561 -6.03 16.99 -2.59
C TYR A 561 -6.42 16.86 -4.07
N LYS A 562 -7.32 17.74 -4.54
CA LYS A 562 -7.77 17.75 -5.94
C LYS A 562 -6.61 17.95 -6.90
N GLU A 563 -5.73 18.90 -6.64
CA GLU A 563 -4.53 19.14 -7.44
C GLU A 563 -3.68 17.86 -7.57
N LEU A 564 -3.45 17.16 -6.45
CA LEU A 564 -2.59 15.99 -6.40
C LEU A 564 -3.21 14.77 -7.09
N ILE A 565 -4.47 14.45 -6.80
CA ILE A 565 -5.11 13.27 -7.41
C ILE A 565 -5.35 13.46 -8.92
N ASP A 566 -5.57 14.69 -9.39
CA ASP A 566 -5.71 14.98 -10.82
C ASP A 566 -4.39 14.79 -11.59
N LYS A 567 -3.24 15.10 -10.96
CA LYS A 567 -1.90 14.88 -11.52
C LYS A 567 -1.42 13.43 -11.44
N SER A 568 -1.85 12.68 -10.43
CA SER A 568 -1.55 11.25 -10.31
C SER A 568 -2.05 10.47 -11.53
N ASP A 569 -1.30 9.47 -11.99
CA ASP A 569 -1.69 8.55 -13.07
C ASP A 569 -1.53 7.06 -12.67
N TYR A 570 -0.99 6.79 -11.48
CA TYR A 570 -0.90 5.44 -10.93
C TYR A 570 -2.27 4.85 -10.52
N LYS A 571 -2.37 3.51 -10.54
CA LYS A 571 -3.61 2.76 -10.22
C LYS A 571 -4.16 3.07 -8.83
N TYR A 572 -3.27 3.25 -7.86
CA TYR A 572 -3.63 3.54 -6.47
C TYR A 572 -3.22 4.96 -6.08
N PHE A 573 -4.02 5.63 -5.26
CA PHE A 573 -3.67 6.94 -4.69
C PHE A 573 -3.65 6.85 -3.16
N CYS A 574 -2.60 7.42 -2.56
CA CYS A 574 -2.38 7.38 -1.12
C CYS A 574 -2.92 8.65 -0.45
N VAL A 575 -3.68 8.48 0.64
CA VAL A 575 -4.16 9.55 1.52
C VAL A 575 -3.78 9.19 2.95
N ARG A 576 -2.83 9.91 3.54
CA ARG A 576 -2.37 9.72 4.92
C ARG A 576 -3.09 10.67 5.87
N GLY A 577 -3.90 10.10 6.77
CA GLY A 577 -4.50 10.77 7.92
C GLY A 577 -3.58 10.79 9.13
N LYS A 578 -4.16 10.88 10.33
CA LYS A 578 -3.48 10.85 11.63
C LYS A 578 -3.36 9.44 12.21
N ASN A 579 -4.33 8.58 11.93
CA ASN A 579 -4.49 7.24 12.50
C ASN A 579 -4.68 6.17 11.41
N ILE A 580 -5.10 6.58 10.20
CA ILE A 580 -5.34 5.68 9.08
C ILE A 580 -4.76 6.22 7.77
N ILE A 581 -4.35 5.31 6.88
CA ILE A 581 -3.94 5.59 5.51
C ILE A 581 -4.96 4.92 4.57
N PHE A 582 -5.44 5.65 3.56
CA PHE A 582 -6.13 5.05 2.42
C PHE A 582 -5.14 4.82 1.29
N TYR A 583 -5.13 3.61 0.76
CA TYR A 583 -4.41 3.25 -0.44
C TYR A 583 -5.37 2.56 -1.41
N PHE A 584 -6.22 3.38 -2.00
CA PHE A 584 -7.37 2.93 -2.78
C PHE A 584 -7.17 3.15 -4.27
N HIS A 585 -7.95 2.42 -5.06
CA HIS A 585 -8.06 2.64 -6.51
C HIS A 585 -8.33 4.12 -6.80
N ARG A 586 -7.40 4.76 -7.52
CA ARG A 586 -7.48 6.19 -7.85
C ARG A 586 -8.80 6.52 -8.55
N ASP A 587 -9.20 5.72 -9.52
CA ASP A 587 -10.42 5.97 -10.29
C ASP A 587 -11.68 5.90 -9.42
N LYS A 588 -11.70 5.02 -8.40
CA LYS A 588 -12.80 4.96 -7.44
C LYS A 588 -12.82 6.17 -6.52
N MET A 589 -11.65 6.66 -6.11
CA MET A 589 -11.57 7.91 -5.36
C MET A 589 -12.04 9.10 -6.20
N LYS A 590 -11.64 9.20 -7.48
CA LYS A 590 -12.13 10.26 -8.38
C LYS A 590 -13.62 10.18 -8.65
N GLN A 591 -14.18 8.97 -8.66
CA GLN A 591 -15.62 8.75 -8.81
C GLN A 591 -16.40 9.17 -7.54
N ALA A 592 -15.93 8.75 -6.37
CA ALA A 592 -16.63 8.95 -5.10
C ALA A 592 -16.41 10.36 -4.53
N VAL A 593 -15.14 10.77 -4.42
CA VAL A 593 -14.70 12.01 -3.76
C VAL A 593 -13.72 12.77 -4.65
N PRO A 594 -14.13 13.31 -5.82
CA PRO A 594 -13.24 14.07 -6.70
C PRO A 594 -12.67 15.36 -6.07
N TYR A 595 -13.18 15.77 -4.90
CA TYR A 595 -12.80 17.00 -4.21
C TYR A 595 -12.75 16.87 -2.68
N ASP A 596 -13.81 16.36 -2.03
CA ASP A 596 -13.93 16.40 -0.56
C ASP A 596 -13.33 15.19 0.16
N ILE A 597 -11.99 15.07 0.17
CA ILE A 597 -11.31 14.01 0.92
C ILE A 597 -11.28 14.26 2.42
N LEU A 598 -11.32 15.53 2.85
CA LEU A 598 -11.20 15.89 4.26
C LEU A 598 -12.35 15.34 5.09
N SER A 599 -13.58 15.33 4.56
CA SER A 599 -14.73 14.72 5.22
C SER A 599 -14.52 13.22 5.47
N ALA A 600 -13.94 12.51 4.49
CA ALA A 600 -13.64 11.09 4.57
C ALA A 600 -12.50 10.81 5.56
N ILE A 601 -11.32 11.39 5.36
CA ILE A 601 -10.13 11.03 6.14
C ILE A 601 -10.28 11.38 7.62
N ASN A 602 -10.91 12.51 7.95
CA ASN A 602 -11.16 12.88 9.35
C ASN A 602 -12.18 11.94 10.02
N LEU A 603 -13.21 11.50 9.29
CA LEU A 603 -14.19 10.54 9.82
C LEU A 603 -13.51 9.22 10.23
N TRP A 604 -12.63 8.69 9.38
CA TRP A 604 -11.95 7.43 9.66
C TRP A 604 -10.82 7.59 10.68
N ASP A 605 -10.14 8.74 10.71
CA ASP A 605 -9.22 9.07 11.81
C ASP A 605 -9.93 9.09 13.16
N ASP A 606 -11.14 9.66 13.22
CA ASP A 606 -11.98 9.67 14.42
C ASP A 606 -12.42 8.26 14.80
N ILE A 607 -12.90 7.45 13.86
CA ILE A 607 -13.33 6.06 14.11
C ILE A 607 -12.18 5.25 14.71
N VAL A 608 -10.99 5.29 14.12
CA VAL A 608 -9.81 4.58 14.66
C VAL A 608 -9.41 5.16 16.02
N GLY A 609 -9.43 6.49 16.16
CA GLY A 609 -9.13 7.19 17.41
C GLY A 609 -10.07 6.79 18.55
N TRP A 610 -11.37 6.63 18.30
CA TRP A 610 -12.34 6.19 19.31
C TRP A 610 -12.11 4.75 19.77
N GLN A 611 -11.64 3.88 18.89
CA GLN A 611 -11.26 2.52 19.32
C GLN A 611 -10.01 2.56 20.21
N GLN A 612 -8.99 3.31 19.81
CA GLN A 612 -7.78 3.52 20.60
C GLN A 612 -8.08 4.19 21.96
N GLU A 613 -9.07 5.09 22.01
CA GLU A 613 -9.55 5.74 23.23
C GLU A 613 -10.02 4.73 24.28
N LEU A 614 -10.74 3.67 23.88
CA LEU A 614 -11.19 2.62 24.79
C LEU A 614 -10.05 1.73 25.30
N MET A 615 -8.99 1.55 24.49
CA MET A 615 -7.84 0.73 24.85
C MET A 615 -6.96 1.35 25.95
N GLY A 616 -7.08 2.66 26.17
CA GLY A 616 -6.31 3.38 27.19
C GLY A 616 -4.81 3.32 26.93
N ILE A 617 -4.35 3.86 25.80
CA ILE A 617 -2.96 3.81 25.34
C ILE A 617 -2.34 5.22 25.16
N GLU A 618 -2.99 6.25 25.68
CA GLU A 618 -2.56 7.65 25.65
C GLU A 618 -1.20 7.89 26.32
N ASP A 619 -0.77 6.99 27.20
CA ASP A 619 0.53 7.02 27.87
C ASP A 619 1.70 6.65 26.93
N VAL A 620 1.41 5.96 25.82
CA VAL A 620 2.41 5.51 24.85
C VAL A 620 2.16 6.02 23.43
N ARG A 621 0.92 6.35 23.04
CA ARG A 621 0.58 6.88 21.72
C ARG A 621 0.35 8.39 21.78
N PRO A 622 1.05 9.24 20.98
CA PRO A 622 1.94 8.89 19.87
C PRO A 622 3.44 8.81 20.22
N THR A 623 3.82 8.97 21.48
CA THR A 623 5.21 9.25 21.89
C THR A 623 6.16 8.07 21.71
N GLN A 624 5.65 6.84 21.79
CA GLN A 624 6.41 5.60 21.65
C GLN A 624 5.85 4.69 20.55
N VAL A 625 4.56 4.81 20.25
CA VAL A 625 3.87 4.13 19.13
C VAL A 625 3.10 5.12 18.27
N ASN A 626 3.33 5.15 16.96
CA ASN A 626 2.73 6.14 16.06
C ASN A 626 2.31 5.59 14.68
N ASN A 627 2.32 4.27 14.48
CA ASN A 627 1.90 3.65 13.21
C ASN A 627 0.42 3.94 12.87
N HIS A 628 0.09 3.83 11.59
CA HIS A 628 -1.25 3.92 11.04
C HIS A 628 -1.85 2.53 10.77
N LEU A 629 -3.18 2.45 10.79
CA LEU A 629 -3.88 1.40 10.06
C LEU A 629 -3.80 1.70 8.56
N PHE A 630 -3.66 0.68 7.73
CA PHE A 630 -3.51 0.84 6.28
C PHE A 630 -4.67 0.16 5.56
N ALA A 631 -5.57 0.97 4.99
CA ALA A 631 -6.77 0.50 4.31
C ALA A 631 -6.52 0.36 2.81
N ILE A 632 -6.76 -0.85 2.28
CA ILE A 632 -6.65 -1.18 0.87
C ILE A 632 -8.03 -1.41 0.25
N SER A 633 -8.09 -1.38 -1.08
CA SER A 633 -9.31 -1.68 -1.83
C SER A 633 -9.14 -2.90 -2.74
N PRO A 634 -9.33 -4.13 -2.25
CA PRO A 634 -9.20 -5.34 -3.06
C PRO A 634 -10.25 -5.39 -4.18
N GLU A 635 -9.97 -6.16 -5.23
CA GLU A 635 -10.86 -6.36 -6.38
C GLU A 635 -11.92 -7.46 -6.15
N GLY A 636 -11.84 -8.17 -5.03
CA GLY A 636 -12.81 -9.17 -4.56
C GLY A 636 -12.91 -9.18 -3.02
N SER A 637 -13.61 -10.18 -2.48
CA SER A 637 -14.08 -10.26 -1.10
C SER A 637 -15.06 -9.12 -0.77
N TYR A 638 -15.24 -8.82 0.52
CA TYR A 638 -16.13 -7.77 0.98
C TYR A 638 -15.41 -6.74 1.87
N MET A 639 -15.22 -7.04 3.15
CA MET A 639 -14.39 -6.27 4.07
C MET A 639 -13.77 -7.22 5.07
N TRP A 640 -12.56 -6.90 5.51
CA TRP A 640 -11.82 -7.72 6.46
C TRP A 640 -10.68 -6.93 7.10
N ALA A 641 -10.18 -7.42 8.23
CA ALA A 641 -8.99 -6.90 8.89
C ALA A 641 -8.00 -8.02 9.24
N SER A 642 -6.72 -7.81 8.96
CA SER A 642 -5.65 -8.77 9.27
C SER A 642 -4.36 -8.02 9.66
N GLU A 643 -3.26 -8.77 9.82
CA GLU A 643 -1.95 -8.18 10.06
C GLU A 643 -1.60 -7.17 8.94
N TYR A 644 -1.04 -6.02 9.33
CA TYR A 644 -0.55 -4.92 8.50
C TYR A 644 -1.58 -4.09 7.72
N ARG A 645 -2.77 -4.62 7.42
CA ARG A 645 -3.76 -3.93 6.58
C ARG A 645 -5.21 -4.34 6.89
N ILE A 646 -6.11 -3.41 6.60
CA ILE A 646 -7.55 -3.64 6.54
C ILE A 646 -8.03 -3.45 5.10
N ALA A 647 -9.18 -4.01 4.74
CA ALA A 647 -9.64 -4.01 3.37
C ALA A 647 -11.13 -3.69 3.24
N PHE A 648 -11.46 -2.90 2.23
CA PHE A 648 -12.82 -2.64 1.79
C PHE A 648 -12.88 -2.80 0.27
N VAL A 649 -13.63 -3.79 -0.22
CA VAL A 649 -13.71 -4.07 -1.66
C VAL A 649 -13.96 -2.82 -2.47
N TYR A 650 -13.25 -2.66 -3.58
CA TYR A 650 -13.23 -1.42 -4.38
C TYR A 650 -14.63 -0.97 -4.87
N THR A 651 -15.59 -1.89 -4.98
CA THR A 651 -17.01 -1.61 -5.31
C THR A 651 -17.80 -1.03 -4.14
N TYR A 652 -17.33 -1.17 -2.90
CA TYR A 652 -17.97 -0.66 -1.69
C TYR A 652 -17.43 0.70 -1.23
N LEU A 653 -16.40 1.26 -1.90
CA LEU A 653 -15.73 2.49 -1.45
C LEU A 653 -16.64 3.73 -1.36
N ASN A 654 -17.76 3.78 -2.06
CA ASN A 654 -18.75 4.86 -1.87
C ASN A 654 -19.31 4.89 -0.44
N ASN A 655 -19.42 3.73 0.23
CA ASN A 655 -19.87 3.63 1.62
C ASN A 655 -18.73 3.83 2.63
N ILE A 656 -17.50 4.06 2.14
CA ILE A 656 -16.33 4.39 2.96
C ILE A 656 -16.00 5.88 2.80
N LEU A 657 -15.91 6.37 1.56
CA LEU A 657 -15.41 7.70 1.25
C LEU A 657 -16.46 8.81 1.42
N LEU A 658 -17.75 8.50 1.34
CA LEU A 658 -18.83 9.48 1.50
C LEU A 658 -19.42 9.39 2.90
N LYS A 659 -19.19 10.42 3.72
CA LYS A 659 -19.68 10.48 5.10
C LYS A 659 -21.20 10.33 5.19
N GLU A 660 -21.94 10.91 4.25
CA GLU A 660 -23.38 10.76 4.14
C GLU A 660 -23.81 9.31 3.92
N ASN A 661 -23.05 8.52 3.16
CA ASN A 661 -23.33 7.11 2.94
C ASN A 661 -22.96 6.29 4.16
N VAL A 662 -21.82 6.57 4.82
CA VAL A 662 -21.48 5.96 6.12
C VAL A 662 -22.63 6.16 7.12
N MET A 663 -23.22 7.35 7.11
CA MET A 663 -24.33 7.71 7.98
C MET A 663 -25.71 7.28 7.44
N ALA A 664 -25.84 6.75 6.22
CA ALA A 664 -27.13 6.46 5.59
C ALA A 664 -27.79 5.18 6.14
N ALA A 665 -26.99 4.23 6.60
CA ALA A 665 -27.44 2.98 7.21
C ALA A 665 -26.55 2.60 8.40
N LYS A 666 -27.15 1.96 9.41
CA LYS A 666 -26.46 1.48 10.62
C LYS A 666 -25.25 0.60 10.27
N ASP A 667 -25.44 -0.30 9.30
CA ASP A 667 -24.41 -1.27 8.91
C ASP A 667 -23.22 -0.67 8.15
N ASN A 668 -23.39 0.52 7.54
CA ASN A 668 -22.31 1.16 6.80
C ASN A 668 -21.20 1.67 7.73
N ALA A 669 -21.53 2.05 8.97
CA ALA A 669 -20.55 2.36 10.02
C ALA A 669 -20.19 1.13 10.86
N TRP A 670 -21.18 0.25 11.12
CA TRP A 670 -20.97 -0.95 11.94
C TRP A 670 -19.96 -1.92 11.33
N GLY A 671 -20.12 -2.30 10.06
CA GLY A 671 -19.26 -3.30 9.41
C GLY A 671 -17.78 -2.90 9.46
N PRO A 672 -17.39 -1.72 8.95
CA PRO A 672 -16.01 -1.26 9.06
C PRO A 672 -15.54 -1.09 10.51
N GLY A 673 -16.40 -0.63 11.43
CA GLY A 673 -16.07 -0.54 12.86
C GLY A 673 -15.77 -1.92 13.48
N HIS A 674 -16.50 -2.95 13.08
CA HIS A 674 -16.33 -4.36 13.48
C HIS A 674 -15.00 -4.92 12.98
N GLU A 675 -14.67 -4.71 11.70
CA GLU A 675 -13.39 -5.15 11.14
C GLU A 675 -12.20 -4.48 11.84
N ILE A 676 -12.23 -3.16 12.01
CA ILE A 676 -11.18 -2.46 12.75
C ILE A 676 -11.13 -2.96 14.21
N GLY A 677 -12.27 -3.32 14.80
CA GLY A 677 -12.34 -3.92 16.13
C GLY A 677 -11.58 -5.24 16.25
N HIS A 678 -11.48 -6.05 15.18
CA HIS A 678 -10.68 -7.27 15.17
C HIS A 678 -9.18 -7.00 15.34
N ILE A 679 -8.69 -5.82 14.92
CA ILE A 679 -7.30 -5.40 15.19
C ILE A 679 -7.07 -5.22 16.69
N HIS A 680 -8.08 -4.77 17.44
CA HIS A 680 -7.92 -4.25 18.81
C HIS A 680 -8.40 -5.19 19.93
N GLN A 681 -9.10 -6.29 19.61
CA GLN A 681 -9.83 -7.06 20.63
C GLN A 681 -8.97 -8.01 21.46
N LYS A 682 -7.75 -8.38 21.04
CA LYS A 682 -7.00 -9.54 21.60
C LYS A 682 -6.84 -9.49 23.13
N ALA A 683 -6.69 -8.30 23.73
CA ALA A 683 -6.61 -8.15 25.19
C ALA A 683 -7.88 -8.60 25.95
N ILE A 684 -9.06 -8.48 25.32
CA ILE A 684 -10.37 -8.74 25.94
C ILE A 684 -11.09 -9.94 25.33
N ASN A 685 -10.43 -10.67 24.44
CA ASN A 685 -11.00 -11.77 23.67
C ASN A 685 -10.54 -13.14 24.17
N TRP A 686 -11.39 -14.14 23.95
CA TRP A 686 -11.07 -15.56 24.01
C TRP A 686 -11.97 -16.31 23.02
N PRO A 687 -11.56 -17.50 22.52
CA PRO A 687 -12.44 -18.34 21.72
C PRO A 687 -13.81 -18.53 22.36
N SER A 688 -14.90 -18.46 21.58
CA SER A 688 -16.32 -18.21 21.93
C SER A 688 -16.77 -16.74 21.95
N SER A 689 -15.84 -15.79 21.79
CA SER A 689 -16.13 -14.35 21.85
C SER A 689 -15.51 -13.54 20.71
N THR A 690 -14.91 -14.21 19.71
CA THR A 690 -14.10 -13.54 18.68
C THR A 690 -14.93 -12.62 17.79
N GLU A 691 -16.20 -12.93 17.54
CA GLU A 691 -17.09 -12.14 16.67
C GLU A 691 -18.02 -11.19 17.46
N SER A 692 -17.87 -11.13 18.79
CA SER A 692 -18.64 -10.22 19.66
C SER A 692 -17.82 -9.29 20.54
N SER A 693 -16.61 -9.67 20.96
CA SER A 693 -15.80 -8.82 21.84
C SER A 693 -15.32 -7.56 21.12
N ASN A 694 -15.04 -7.64 19.82
CA ASN A 694 -14.78 -6.49 18.95
C ASN A 694 -15.99 -5.55 18.80
N ASN A 695 -17.22 -6.03 18.99
CA ASN A 695 -18.43 -5.19 18.90
C ASN A 695 -18.61 -4.20 20.06
N LEU A 696 -17.76 -4.26 21.09
CA LEU A 696 -17.55 -3.13 22.00
C LEU A 696 -17.19 -1.86 21.20
N PHE A 697 -16.25 -1.99 20.27
CA PHE A 697 -15.79 -0.90 19.43
C PHE A 697 -16.85 -0.47 18.42
N SER A 698 -17.53 -1.43 17.77
CA SER A 698 -18.59 -1.14 16.80
C SER A 698 -19.75 -0.35 17.41
N ASN A 699 -20.22 -0.75 18.59
CA ASN A 699 -21.25 0.01 19.32
C ASN A 699 -20.72 1.38 19.78
N TYR A 700 -19.45 1.48 20.16
CA TYR A 700 -18.85 2.76 20.53
C TYR A 700 -18.78 3.74 19.36
N VAL A 701 -18.49 3.24 18.16
CA VAL A 701 -18.53 4.01 16.91
C VAL A 701 -19.95 4.51 16.64
N LEU A 702 -20.98 3.66 16.72
CA LEU A 702 -22.38 4.10 16.56
C LEU A 702 -22.76 5.18 17.58
N TYR A 703 -22.35 5.00 18.84
CA TYR A 703 -22.57 5.99 19.90
C TYR A 703 -21.90 7.34 19.59
N LYS A 704 -20.63 7.34 19.18
CA LYS A 704 -19.87 8.56 18.86
C LYS A 704 -20.41 9.27 17.61
N LEU A 705 -20.89 8.52 16.61
CA LEU A 705 -21.55 9.08 15.43
C LEU A 705 -22.94 9.66 15.74
N GLY A 706 -23.58 9.21 16.83
CA GLY A 706 -24.74 9.87 17.43
C GLY A 706 -26.06 9.76 16.67
N LYS A 707 -26.15 8.89 15.65
CA LYS A 707 -27.36 8.73 14.83
C LYS A 707 -28.19 7.49 15.16
N TYR A 708 -27.54 6.33 15.25
CA TYR A 708 -28.22 5.03 15.42
C TYR A 708 -28.08 4.53 16.84
N CYS A 709 -29.08 3.78 17.30
CA CYS A 709 -28.99 3.04 18.55
C CYS A 709 -27.98 1.88 18.44
N SER A 710 -27.62 1.30 19.59
CA SER A 710 -26.72 0.14 19.64
C SER A 710 -27.30 -1.11 18.95
N ARG A 711 -26.44 -2.10 18.67
CA ARG A 711 -26.79 -3.41 18.12
C ARG A 711 -26.73 -4.51 19.20
N GLY A 712 -27.37 -5.64 18.91
CA GLY A 712 -27.41 -6.84 19.75
C GLY A 712 -28.82 -7.24 20.13
N SER A 713 -28.99 -8.45 20.65
CA SER A 713 -30.29 -9.00 21.04
C SER A 713 -30.92 -8.25 22.22
N ALA A 714 -32.22 -8.48 22.42
CA ALA A 714 -32.93 -8.07 23.63
C ALA A 714 -32.53 -8.92 24.84
N LEU A 715 -32.69 -8.40 26.07
CA LEU A 715 -32.41 -9.15 27.31
C LEU A 715 -33.31 -10.38 27.50
N SER A 716 -34.45 -10.45 26.82
CA SER A 716 -35.29 -11.65 26.77
C SER A 716 -34.56 -12.87 26.22
N GLU A 717 -33.63 -12.68 25.27
CA GLU A 717 -32.82 -13.78 24.72
C GLU A 717 -31.78 -14.27 25.73
N LEU A 718 -31.21 -13.38 26.55
CA LEU A 718 -30.36 -13.75 27.68
C LEU A 718 -31.17 -14.55 28.71
N ALA A 719 -32.37 -14.09 29.07
CA ALA A 719 -33.26 -14.80 29.99
C ALA A 719 -33.58 -16.21 29.47
N LYS A 720 -33.90 -16.33 28.18
CA LYS A 720 -34.16 -17.62 27.53
C LYS A 720 -32.93 -18.53 27.57
N ALA A 721 -31.75 -18.05 27.16
CA ALA A 721 -30.53 -18.84 27.13
C ALA A 721 -30.17 -19.38 28.52
N ARG A 722 -30.23 -18.54 29.56
CA ARG A 722 -29.81 -18.91 30.92
C ARG A 722 -30.81 -19.75 31.67
N PHE A 723 -32.09 -19.41 31.60
CA PHE A 723 -33.11 -19.99 32.47
C PHE A 723 -33.94 -21.08 31.81
N VAL A 724 -34.14 -20.99 30.49
CA VAL A 724 -34.87 -22.02 29.72
C VAL A 724 -33.89 -23.04 29.18
N ASN A 725 -32.85 -22.60 28.46
CA ASN A 725 -31.91 -23.50 27.80
C ASN A 725 -30.75 -23.95 28.70
N ARG A 726 -30.58 -23.33 29.88
CA ARG A 726 -29.51 -23.64 30.85
C ARG A 726 -28.09 -23.53 30.27
N GLN A 727 -27.89 -22.61 29.32
CA GLN A 727 -26.62 -22.40 28.61
C GLN A 727 -25.64 -21.52 29.40
N GLY A 728 -24.36 -21.87 29.48
CA GLY A 728 -23.29 -20.99 29.97
C GLY A 728 -22.86 -19.97 28.92
N TRP A 729 -21.81 -19.18 29.20
CA TRP A 729 -21.28 -18.21 28.23
C TRP A 729 -20.92 -18.87 26.89
N TYR A 730 -20.10 -19.92 26.93
CA TYR A 730 -19.52 -20.53 25.73
C TYR A 730 -20.55 -21.09 24.72
N ASN A 731 -21.78 -21.37 25.15
CA ASN A 731 -22.86 -21.91 24.32
C ASN A 731 -24.15 -21.10 24.39
N MET A 732 -24.05 -19.83 24.80
CA MET A 732 -25.21 -18.95 24.93
C MET A 732 -25.77 -18.64 23.54
N GLY A 733 -27.06 -18.96 23.32
CA GLY A 733 -27.72 -18.75 22.03
C GLY A 733 -27.32 -19.71 20.91
N ASP A 734 -26.29 -20.54 21.11
CA ASP A 734 -25.92 -21.63 20.20
C ASP A 734 -25.67 -22.94 20.96
N ALA A 735 -26.65 -23.86 20.90
CA ALA A 735 -26.57 -25.14 21.58
C ALA A 735 -25.64 -26.15 20.90
N THR A 736 -25.24 -25.93 19.64
CA THR A 736 -24.40 -26.89 18.90
C THR A 736 -22.91 -26.58 18.98
N HIS A 737 -22.55 -25.41 19.52
CA HIS A 737 -21.18 -24.89 19.58
C HIS A 737 -20.52 -24.78 18.20
N GLN A 738 -21.34 -24.63 17.15
CA GLN A 738 -20.90 -24.54 15.77
C GLN A 738 -20.75 -23.10 15.31
N ASN A 739 -21.38 -22.12 15.99
CA ASN A 739 -21.25 -20.70 15.70
C ASN A 739 -21.54 -19.82 16.94
N GLU A 740 -20.79 -18.74 17.09
CA GLU A 740 -21.04 -17.76 18.15
C GLU A 740 -22.39 -17.03 17.96
N SER A 741 -23.19 -16.89 19.03
CA SER A 741 -24.39 -16.03 19.03
C SER A 741 -24.02 -14.57 19.30
N THR A 742 -23.39 -13.94 18.31
CA THR A 742 -22.76 -12.62 18.42
C THR A 742 -23.69 -11.53 18.94
N GLU A 743 -24.95 -11.53 18.48
CA GLU A 743 -25.97 -10.56 18.86
C GLU A 743 -26.27 -10.59 20.37
N ILE A 744 -26.26 -11.76 21.01
CA ILE A 744 -26.45 -11.85 22.46
C ILE A 744 -25.14 -11.49 23.18
N HIS A 745 -24.01 -12.08 22.76
CA HIS A 745 -22.72 -11.92 23.45
C HIS A 745 -22.24 -10.46 23.51
N MET A 746 -22.43 -9.69 22.42
CA MET A 746 -21.92 -8.31 22.36
C MET A 746 -22.54 -7.39 23.42
N ARG A 747 -23.73 -7.74 23.91
CA ARG A 747 -24.43 -6.95 24.94
C ARG A 747 -23.68 -6.95 26.28
N MET A 748 -22.91 -8.00 26.59
CA MET A 748 -22.17 -8.10 27.87
C MET A 748 -21.15 -6.95 28.01
N ASN A 749 -20.26 -6.79 27.03
CA ASN A 749 -19.30 -5.68 27.02
C ASN A 749 -20.02 -4.33 26.91
N TRP A 750 -21.08 -4.26 26.11
CA TRP A 750 -21.82 -3.00 25.95
C TRP A 750 -22.56 -2.55 27.22
N GLN A 751 -23.08 -3.47 28.05
CA GLN A 751 -23.66 -3.14 29.35
C GLN A 751 -22.63 -2.57 30.32
N LEU A 752 -21.43 -3.16 30.37
CA LEU A 752 -20.31 -2.62 31.15
C LEU A 752 -19.94 -1.21 30.69
N TRP A 753 -19.87 -0.97 29.37
CA TRP A 753 -19.63 0.37 28.83
C TRP A 753 -20.74 1.34 29.23
N ASN A 754 -22.02 1.02 28.99
CA ASN A 754 -23.12 1.94 29.30
C ASN A 754 -23.18 2.27 30.80
N TYR A 755 -23.01 1.27 31.66
CA TYR A 755 -23.05 1.51 33.10
C TYR A 755 -21.88 2.40 33.56
N TYR A 756 -20.63 2.04 33.24
CA TYR A 756 -19.49 2.77 33.77
C TYR A 756 -19.20 4.09 33.05
N HIS A 757 -19.38 4.13 31.72
CA HIS A 757 -19.07 5.30 30.88
C HIS A 757 -20.31 6.18 30.68
N ARG A 758 -21.37 5.65 30.07
CA ARG A 758 -22.55 6.47 29.71
C ARG A 758 -23.29 7.00 30.94
N CYS A 759 -23.40 6.23 32.01
CA CYS A 759 -23.96 6.69 33.29
C CYS A 759 -22.92 7.42 34.16
N GLY A 760 -21.63 7.36 33.83
CA GLY A 760 -20.56 8.13 34.48
C GLY A 760 -20.06 7.56 35.82
N PHE A 761 -20.31 6.29 36.12
CA PHE A 761 -19.91 5.69 37.41
C PHE A 761 -18.42 5.35 37.52
N LYS A 762 -17.73 5.09 36.40
CA LYS A 762 -16.27 4.89 36.29
C LYS A 762 -15.84 5.19 34.85
N PRO A 763 -15.70 6.47 34.45
CA PRO A 763 -15.48 6.86 33.04
C PRO A 763 -14.20 6.32 32.39
N ASP A 764 -13.26 5.81 33.18
CA ASP A 764 -12.00 5.19 32.74
C ASP A 764 -12.01 3.65 32.89
N PHE A 765 -13.19 3.03 33.06
CA PHE A 765 -13.33 1.59 33.31
C PHE A 765 -12.69 0.73 32.23
N TRP A 766 -12.93 1.05 30.95
CA TRP A 766 -12.47 0.22 29.84
C TRP A 766 -10.96 0.38 29.65
N GLN A 767 -10.46 1.60 29.72
CA GLN A 767 -9.02 1.90 29.71
C GLN A 767 -8.30 1.15 30.83
N THR A 768 -8.88 1.14 32.03
CA THR A 768 -8.34 0.39 33.18
C THR A 768 -8.36 -1.12 32.92
N LEU A 769 -9.47 -1.67 32.42
CA LEU A 769 -9.62 -3.10 32.16
C LEU A 769 -8.64 -3.57 31.07
N PHE A 770 -8.50 -2.83 29.97
CA PHE A 770 -7.53 -3.10 28.92
C PHE A 770 -6.09 -3.09 29.48
N LYS A 771 -5.72 -2.09 30.30
CA LYS A 771 -4.39 -2.05 30.96
C LYS A 771 -4.16 -3.28 31.84
N LEU A 772 -5.16 -3.69 32.63
CA LEU A 772 -5.08 -4.87 33.50
C LEU A 772 -4.91 -6.18 32.73
N LEU A 773 -5.60 -6.32 31.59
CA LEU A 773 -5.54 -7.52 30.76
C LEU A 773 -4.29 -7.56 29.87
N ARG A 774 -3.69 -6.42 29.51
CA ARG A 774 -2.34 -6.41 28.90
C ARG A 774 -1.27 -6.89 29.88
N GLN A 775 -1.44 -6.58 31.17
CA GLN A 775 -0.55 -7.03 32.26
C GLN A 775 -0.81 -8.49 32.66
N ASN A 776 -2.07 -8.92 32.69
CA ASN A 776 -2.50 -10.28 32.99
C ASN A 776 -3.25 -10.85 31.80
N ARG A 777 -2.48 -11.37 30.83
CA ARG A 777 -2.98 -11.73 29.51
C ARG A 777 -3.91 -12.93 29.55
N ILE A 778 -5.03 -12.82 28.84
CA ILE A 778 -5.81 -13.99 28.45
C ILE A 778 -4.96 -14.84 27.51
N VAL A 779 -4.92 -16.14 27.79
CA VAL A 779 -4.23 -17.13 26.96
C VAL A 779 -5.26 -17.82 26.08
N GLU A 780 -5.14 -17.65 24.77
CA GLU A 780 -6.12 -18.10 23.78
C GLU A 780 -6.41 -19.60 23.85
N SER A 781 -5.36 -20.42 24.08
CA SER A 781 -5.48 -21.87 24.20
C SER A 781 -6.18 -22.36 25.48
N ASN A 782 -6.54 -21.46 26.39
CA ASN A 782 -7.31 -21.77 27.60
C ASN A 782 -8.50 -20.82 27.76
N PRO A 783 -9.52 -20.91 26.87
CA PRO A 783 -10.61 -19.95 26.82
C PRO A 783 -11.46 -19.95 28.10
N GLY A 784 -11.61 -21.09 28.77
CA GLY A 784 -12.34 -21.20 30.04
C GLY A 784 -11.65 -20.50 31.22
N ALA A 785 -10.32 -20.52 31.29
CA ALA A 785 -9.60 -19.66 32.22
C ALA A 785 -9.64 -18.18 31.79
N GLY A 786 -9.61 -17.92 30.49
CA GLY A 786 -9.73 -16.59 29.88
C GLY A 786 -11.00 -15.85 30.30
N GLN A 787 -12.18 -16.48 30.18
CA GLN A 787 -13.45 -15.86 30.61
C GLN A 787 -13.45 -15.49 32.09
N LEU A 788 -12.89 -16.34 32.96
CA LEU A 788 -12.86 -16.08 34.41
C LEU A 788 -11.84 -15.01 34.77
N LEU A 789 -10.70 -14.96 34.06
CA LEU A 789 -9.73 -13.88 34.20
C LEU A 789 -10.34 -12.53 33.80
N PHE A 790 -11.11 -12.48 32.70
CA PHE A 790 -11.85 -11.28 32.31
C PHE A 790 -12.78 -10.80 33.44
N ALA A 791 -13.57 -11.70 34.03
CA ALA A 791 -14.47 -11.37 35.14
C ALA A 791 -13.72 -10.80 36.36
N LYS A 792 -12.60 -11.43 36.74
CA LYS A 792 -11.74 -10.94 37.85
C LYS A 792 -11.19 -9.54 37.56
N MET A 793 -10.68 -9.31 36.34
CA MET A 793 -10.08 -8.02 35.99
C MET A 793 -11.13 -6.93 35.83
N ALA A 794 -12.34 -7.26 35.37
CA ALA A 794 -13.47 -6.32 35.35
C ALA A 794 -13.87 -5.88 36.77
N CYS A 795 -13.93 -6.81 37.73
CA CYS A 795 -14.14 -6.46 39.15
C CYS A 795 -13.06 -5.53 39.68
N LYS A 796 -11.80 -5.84 39.38
CA LYS A 796 -10.66 -5.00 39.78
C LYS A 796 -10.71 -3.61 39.13
N ALA A 797 -11.06 -3.52 37.84
CA ALA A 797 -11.18 -2.25 37.13
C ALA A 797 -12.32 -1.37 37.67
N ALA A 798 -13.46 -1.98 38.01
CA ALA A 798 -14.61 -1.32 38.61
C ALA A 798 -14.41 -1.01 40.11
N ASN A 799 -13.47 -1.70 40.77
CA ASN A 799 -13.40 -1.81 42.22
C ASN A 799 -14.75 -2.24 42.82
N GLN A 800 -15.40 -3.22 42.18
CA GLN A 800 -16.73 -3.73 42.56
C GLN A 800 -16.81 -5.25 42.38
N ASP A 801 -17.60 -5.91 43.23
CA ASP A 801 -17.90 -7.33 43.10
C ASP A 801 -19.02 -7.55 42.08
N LEU A 802 -18.64 -7.89 40.85
CA LEU A 802 -19.55 -8.10 39.72
C LEU A 802 -20.07 -9.54 39.63
N THR A 803 -20.07 -10.30 40.73
CA THR A 803 -20.53 -11.70 40.73
C THR A 803 -21.93 -11.86 40.13
N ASP A 804 -22.89 -11.03 40.54
CA ASP A 804 -24.28 -11.12 40.05
C ASP A 804 -24.37 -10.86 38.53
N PHE A 805 -23.53 -9.96 38.00
CA PHE A 805 -23.47 -9.66 36.58
C PHE A 805 -22.93 -10.85 35.78
N PHE A 806 -21.79 -11.41 36.19
CA PHE A 806 -21.18 -12.55 35.48
C PHE A 806 -21.94 -13.87 35.69
N GLU A 807 -22.66 -14.03 36.80
CA GLU A 807 -23.60 -15.14 37.01
C GLU A 807 -24.76 -15.09 36.00
N MET A 808 -25.35 -13.90 35.82
CA MET A 808 -26.38 -13.67 34.80
C MET A 808 -25.84 -13.99 33.40
N TRP A 809 -24.62 -13.55 33.08
CA TRP A 809 -23.97 -13.83 31.79
C TRP A 809 -23.40 -15.25 31.64
N GLY A 810 -23.60 -16.14 32.61
CA GLY A 810 -23.27 -17.56 32.47
C GLY A 810 -21.79 -17.91 32.57
N PHE A 811 -20.96 -17.06 33.18
CA PHE A 811 -19.53 -17.31 33.37
C PHE A 811 -19.25 -18.40 34.42
N PHE A 812 -20.22 -18.66 35.30
CA PHE A 812 -20.09 -19.58 36.43
C PHE A 812 -20.84 -20.90 36.24
N VAL A 813 -20.93 -21.34 34.99
CA VAL A 813 -21.41 -22.68 34.62
C VAL A 813 -20.19 -23.59 34.40
N PRO A 814 -20.07 -24.73 35.09
CA PRO A 814 -18.99 -25.68 34.83
C PRO A 814 -19.03 -26.20 33.40
N VAL A 815 -17.86 -26.36 32.79
CA VAL A 815 -17.66 -26.88 31.43
C VAL A 815 -16.56 -27.92 31.51
N ASP A 816 -16.84 -29.15 31.07
CA ASP A 816 -15.87 -30.25 31.11
C ASP A 816 -15.34 -30.54 29.71
N ASN A 817 -14.15 -30.01 29.41
CA ASN A 817 -13.35 -30.29 28.21
C ASN A 817 -14.15 -30.36 26.90
N VAL A 818 -14.94 -29.32 26.63
CA VAL A 818 -15.76 -29.23 25.42
C VAL A 818 -14.91 -28.76 24.26
N ALA A 819 -14.90 -29.52 23.15
CA ALA A 819 -14.32 -29.08 21.90
C ALA A 819 -15.09 -27.88 21.34
N TYR A 820 -14.38 -26.82 20.98
CA TYR A 820 -14.96 -25.59 20.45
C TYR A 820 -14.16 -25.13 19.24
N SER A 821 -14.82 -24.89 18.11
CA SER A 821 -14.15 -24.45 16.87
C SER A 821 -14.54 -23.02 16.54
N GLN A 822 -13.55 -22.12 16.52
CA GLN A 822 -13.70 -20.73 16.09
C GLN A 822 -12.33 -20.19 15.71
N TYR A 823 -12.08 -20.04 14.40
CA TYR A 823 -10.77 -19.67 13.83
C TYR A 823 -9.60 -20.53 14.34
N GLY A 824 -9.89 -21.80 14.62
CA GLY A 824 -9.01 -22.74 15.30
C GLY A 824 -9.82 -23.69 16.18
N ASP A 825 -9.20 -24.78 16.61
CA ASP A 825 -9.83 -25.77 17.48
C ASP A 825 -9.30 -25.65 18.91
N TRP A 826 -10.23 -25.55 19.86
CA TRP A 826 -9.94 -25.23 21.25
C TRP A 826 -10.58 -26.25 22.19
N ASN A 827 -10.00 -26.40 23.37
CA ASN A 827 -10.59 -27.17 24.47
C ASN A 827 -11.10 -26.23 25.57
N TYR A 828 -12.41 -26.19 25.75
CA TYR A 828 -13.08 -25.30 26.71
C TYR A 828 -13.30 -26.03 28.03
N ASN A 829 -12.67 -25.56 29.11
CA ASN A 829 -12.77 -26.17 30.41
C ASN A 829 -12.91 -25.12 31.53
N VAL A 830 -13.92 -25.29 32.37
CA VAL A 830 -14.24 -24.42 33.52
C VAL A 830 -14.65 -25.33 34.68
N THR A 831 -13.77 -25.50 35.66
CA THR A 831 -14.05 -26.37 36.81
C THR A 831 -14.79 -25.62 37.92
N GLU A 832 -15.46 -26.37 38.80
CA GLU A 832 -16.08 -25.80 40.00
C GLU A 832 -15.07 -25.05 40.87
N GLN A 833 -13.84 -25.56 40.98
CA GLN A 833 -12.77 -24.90 41.75
C GLN A 833 -12.38 -23.56 41.11
N MET A 834 -12.23 -23.50 39.78
CA MET A 834 -11.94 -22.25 39.07
C MET A 834 -13.03 -21.20 39.32
N ILE A 835 -14.30 -21.63 39.33
CA ILE A 835 -15.45 -20.77 39.64
C ILE A 835 -15.39 -20.30 41.09
N ALA A 836 -15.15 -21.20 42.05
CA ALA A 836 -15.06 -20.87 43.48
C ALA A 836 -13.94 -19.86 43.77
N ASP A 837 -12.75 -20.10 43.22
CA ASP A 837 -11.59 -19.20 43.37
C ASP A 837 -11.87 -17.82 42.77
N THR A 838 -12.57 -17.81 41.63
CA THR A 838 -12.97 -16.57 40.96
C THR A 838 -13.98 -15.78 41.80
N LYS A 839 -15.03 -16.42 42.30
CA LYS A 839 -16.02 -15.78 43.19
C LYS A 839 -15.38 -15.30 44.49
N GLN A 840 -14.48 -16.09 45.08
CA GLN A 840 -13.73 -15.68 46.27
C GLN A 840 -12.92 -14.41 46.00
N TYR A 841 -12.17 -14.36 44.89
CA TYR A 841 -11.44 -13.15 44.49
C TYR A 841 -12.36 -11.96 44.28
N MET A 842 -13.50 -12.14 43.62
CA MET A 842 -14.45 -11.05 43.35
C MET A 842 -15.11 -10.52 44.62
N SER A 843 -15.36 -11.38 45.61
CA SER A 843 -15.99 -11.01 46.89
C SER A 843 -15.18 -10.05 47.77
N GLN A 844 -13.90 -9.83 47.45
CA GLN A 844 -13.07 -8.86 48.18
C GLN A 844 -13.45 -7.39 47.90
N PHE A 845 -14.21 -7.15 46.83
CA PHE A 845 -14.63 -5.82 46.40
C PHE A 845 -16.03 -5.49 46.93
N PRO A 846 -16.39 -4.20 47.09
CA PRO A 846 -17.76 -3.82 47.47
C PRO A 846 -18.76 -4.18 46.35
N LYS A 847 -20.00 -4.54 46.71
CA LYS A 847 -21.05 -4.77 45.72
C LYS A 847 -21.31 -3.52 44.84
N PRO A 848 -21.70 -3.69 43.57
CA PRO A 848 -22.07 -2.57 42.71
C PRO A 848 -23.28 -1.84 43.31
N LYS A 849 -23.35 -0.53 43.06
CA LYS A 849 -24.47 0.31 43.52
C LYS A 849 -25.81 -0.06 42.88
N HIS A 850 -25.78 -0.81 41.77
CA HIS A 850 -26.94 -1.06 40.93
C HIS A 850 -26.95 -2.48 40.36
N ALA A 851 -28.15 -2.99 40.07
CA ALA A 851 -28.38 -4.25 39.36
C ALA A 851 -28.31 -4.03 37.83
N PHE A 852 -27.15 -3.56 37.35
CA PHE A 852 -26.99 -3.13 35.95
C PHE A 852 -26.91 -4.27 34.92
N GLN A 853 -26.96 -5.54 35.35
CA GLN A 853 -27.19 -6.67 34.44
C GLN A 853 -28.53 -6.57 33.67
N TYR A 854 -29.45 -5.73 34.15
CA TYR A 854 -30.72 -5.41 33.49
C TYR A 854 -30.68 -4.10 32.70
N LEU A 855 -29.50 -3.49 32.54
CA LEU A 855 -29.37 -2.22 31.83
C LEU A 855 -29.58 -2.41 30.33
N GLU A 856 -30.38 -1.53 29.77
CA GLU A 856 -30.60 -1.37 28.34
C GLU A 856 -30.39 0.09 27.93
N ASP A 857 -29.86 0.30 26.73
CA ASP A 857 -29.49 1.63 26.23
C ASP A 857 -30.35 2.09 25.06
N ARG A 858 -31.34 1.25 24.70
CA ARG A 858 -32.33 1.43 23.64
C ARG A 858 -33.73 1.49 24.22
N LYS A 859 -34.64 2.16 23.51
CA LYS A 859 -36.09 2.19 23.80
C LYS A 859 -36.90 2.29 22.51
N THR A 860 -38.17 1.94 22.57
CA THR A 860 -39.09 2.07 21.43
C THR A 860 -39.03 3.46 20.81
N GLY A 861 -38.82 3.51 19.48
CA GLY A 861 -38.72 4.75 18.71
C GLY A 861 -37.30 5.24 18.44
N ASP A 862 -36.27 4.62 19.04
CA ASP A 862 -34.87 4.92 18.70
C ASP A 862 -34.56 4.58 17.22
N VAL A 863 -33.77 5.42 16.57
CA VAL A 863 -33.40 5.25 15.16
C VAL A 863 -32.48 4.03 14.99
N GLY A 864 -32.83 3.11 14.08
CA GLY A 864 -32.07 1.88 13.84
C GLY A 864 -32.37 0.75 14.83
N LEU A 865 -33.45 0.87 15.61
CA LEU A 865 -33.96 -0.19 16.46
C LEU A 865 -34.57 -1.33 15.62
N ASP A 866 -34.09 -2.54 15.86
CA ASP A 866 -34.40 -3.78 15.12
C ASP A 866 -34.94 -4.90 16.03
N VAL A 867 -34.99 -4.65 17.34
CA VAL A 867 -35.47 -5.59 18.37
C VAL A 867 -36.47 -4.90 19.30
N ASP A 868 -37.25 -5.68 20.05
CA ASP A 868 -38.02 -5.17 21.19
C ASP A 868 -37.08 -5.03 22.41
N PRO A 869 -36.74 -3.80 22.85
CA PRO A 869 -35.79 -3.62 23.95
C PRO A 869 -36.40 -3.93 25.32
N GLY A 870 -37.70 -4.20 25.41
CA GLY A 870 -38.46 -4.25 26.66
C GLY A 870 -38.94 -2.88 27.12
N ASP A 871 -39.66 -2.86 28.23
CA ASP A 871 -40.37 -1.69 28.75
C ASP A 871 -39.57 -0.92 29.81
N VAL A 872 -38.68 -1.61 30.54
CA VAL A 872 -37.89 -1.06 31.66
C VAL A 872 -36.41 -1.45 31.54
N GLY A 873 -35.58 -0.83 32.38
CA GLY A 873 -34.13 -1.04 32.41
C GLY A 873 -33.35 0.00 31.61
N TYR A 874 -33.97 1.09 31.14
CA TYR A 874 -33.28 2.11 30.37
C TYR A 874 -32.17 2.79 31.19
N TYR A 875 -31.03 3.08 30.57
CA TYR A 875 -29.80 3.52 31.27
C TYR A 875 -30.00 4.75 32.19
N THR A 876 -30.96 5.64 31.90
CA THR A 876 -31.25 6.82 32.75
C THR A 876 -31.77 6.41 34.12
N GLN A 877 -32.51 5.30 34.24
CA GLN A 877 -33.00 4.78 35.52
C GLN A 877 -31.83 4.40 36.45
N PHE A 878 -30.74 3.90 35.86
CA PHE A 878 -29.50 3.61 36.58
C PHE A 878 -28.73 4.87 36.90
N LYS A 879 -28.56 5.77 35.93
CA LYS A 879 -27.85 7.06 36.11
C LYS A 879 -28.47 7.90 37.24
N GLU A 880 -29.79 7.89 37.34
CA GLU A 880 -30.55 8.65 38.35
C GLU A 880 -30.79 7.85 39.64
N SER A 881 -30.32 6.60 39.71
CA SER A 881 -30.55 5.68 40.84
C SER A 881 -32.03 5.58 41.23
N GLN A 882 -32.91 5.47 40.23
CA GLN A 882 -34.37 5.55 40.38
C GLN A 882 -34.89 4.60 41.48
N LYS A 883 -35.85 5.11 42.26
CA LYS A 883 -36.52 4.39 43.34
C LYS A 883 -37.93 4.01 42.95
N ILE A 884 -38.37 2.82 43.36
CA ILE A 884 -39.76 2.39 43.23
C ILE A 884 -40.58 3.08 44.31
N THR A 885 -41.53 3.90 43.89
CA THR A 885 -42.47 4.64 44.76
C THR A 885 -43.91 4.16 44.58
N LYS A 886 -44.24 3.61 43.41
CA LYS A 886 -45.57 3.10 43.09
C LYS A 886 -45.82 1.73 43.72
N SER A 887 -47.11 1.46 43.98
CA SER A 887 -47.57 0.11 44.34
C SER A 887 -47.70 -0.74 43.08
N ILE A 888 -46.67 -1.55 42.82
CA ILE A 888 -46.60 -2.44 41.66
C ILE A 888 -47.47 -3.67 41.92
N THR A 889 -48.27 -4.04 40.93
CA THR A 889 -49.14 -5.23 40.97
C THR A 889 -49.06 -6.01 39.67
N TYR A 890 -49.53 -7.26 39.66
CA TYR A 890 -49.67 -8.03 38.43
C TYR A 890 -51.00 -8.81 38.38
N THR A 891 -51.49 -9.01 37.16
CA THR A 891 -52.58 -9.96 36.87
C THR A 891 -52.04 -11.17 36.11
N ALA A 892 -52.60 -12.35 36.35
CA ALA A 892 -52.23 -13.58 35.65
C ALA A 892 -53.34 -14.01 34.69
N THR A 893 -53.00 -14.36 33.45
CA THR A 893 -53.91 -14.96 32.47
C THR A 893 -53.19 -16.08 31.74
N GLY A 894 -53.60 -17.33 31.97
CA GLY A 894 -52.84 -18.50 31.49
C GLY A 894 -51.41 -18.50 32.06
N GLN A 895 -50.42 -18.63 31.17
CA GLN A 895 -48.99 -18.55 31.49
C GLN A 895 -48.41 -17.13 31.38
N THR A 896 -49.24 -16.11 31.27
CA THR A 896 -48.80 -14.71 31.08
C THR A 896 -49.08 -13.88 32.32
N LEU A 897 -48.05 -13.15 32.79
CA LEU A 897 -48.15 -12.12 33.81
C LEU A 897 -48.22 -10.75 33.12
N LYS A 898 -49.11 -9.88 33.61
CA LYS A 898 -49.20 -8.48 33.17
C LYS A 898 -48.95 -7.57 34.36
N ILE A 899 -47.85 -6.84 34.33
CA ILE A 899 -47.43 -5.88 35.35
C ILE A 899 -48.21 -4.57 35.18
N LYS A 900 -48.59 -3.94 36.30
CA LYS A 900 -49.16 -2.59 36.36
C LYS A 900 -48.33 -1.70 37.28
N ASN A 901 -48.15 -0.44 36.87
CA ASN A 901 -47.38 0.59 37.58
C ASN A 901 -45.90 0.22 37.79
N GLY A 902 -45.32 -0.60 36.91
CA GLY A 902 -43.96 -1.12 37.04
C GLY A 902 -42.86 -0.26 36.43
N ASP A 903 -43.18 0.93 35.92
CA ASP A 903 -42.26 1.78 35.12
C ASP A 903 -41.07 2.37 35.91
N GLU A 904 -41.07 2.25 37.24
CA GLU A 904 -39.96 2.66 38.10
C GLU A 904 -39.00 1.51 38.44
N ALA A 905 -39.33 0.28 38.04
CA ALA A 905 -38.44 -0.87 38.13
C ALA A 905 -37.45 -0.89 36.96
N VAL A 906 -36.39 -1.70 37.07
CA VAL A 906 -35.45 -1.98 35.98
C VAL A 906 -35.60 -3.39 35.41
N ALA A 907 -36.24 -4.30 36.15
CA ALA A 907 -36.59 -5.64 35.72
C ALA A 907 -37.64 -6.26 36.66
N PHE A 908 -38.16 -7.42 36.26
CA PHE A 908 -39.00 -8.30 37.07
C PHE A 908 -38.33 -9.67 37.16
N GLU A 909 -38.02 -10.11 38.38
CA GLU A 909 -37.45 -11.43 38.67
C GLU A 909 -38.56 -12.38 39.14
N ILE A 910 -38.51 -13.62 38.65
CA ILE A 910 -39.49 -14.66 38.93
C ILE A 910 -38.80 -15.74 39.75
N TYR A 911 -39.31 -16.00 40.95
CA TYR A 911 -38.76 -16.96 41.90
C TYR A 911 -39.69 -18.14 42.10
N ARG A 912 -39.12 -19.34 42.24
CA ARG A 912 -39.80 -20.58 42.64
C ARG A 912 -38.91 -21.29 43.65
N ASP A 913 -39.48 -21.78 44.76
CA ASP A 913 -38.76 -22.50 45.81
C ASP A 913 -37.50 -21.77 46.33
N GLY A 914 -37.57 -20.43 46.40
CA GLY A 914 -36.46 -19.58 46.85
C GLY A 914 -35.35 -19.32 45.84
N ALA A 915 -35.42 -19.89 44.63
CA ALA A 915 -34.45 -19.65 43.55
C ALA A 915 -35.06 -18.81 42.42
N MET A 916 -34.27 -17.91 41.83
CA MET A 916 -34.69 -17.19 40.62
C MET A 916 -34.72 -18.18 39.45
N VAL A 917 -35.89 -18.29 38.81
CA VAL A 917 -36.14 -19.21 37.70
C VAL A 917 -36.34 -18.51 36.37
N TYR A 918 -36.57 -17.20 36.35
CA TYR A 918 -36.67 -16.38 35.14
C TYR A 918 -36.54 -14.90 35.48
N PHE A 919 -36.31 -14.05 34.46
CA PHE A 919 -36.48 -12.60 34.58
C PHE A 919 -37.05 -12.03 33.27
N SER A 920 -37.61 -10.83 33.34
CA SER A 920 -38.03 -10.06 32.17
C SER A 920 -37.92 -8.57 32.45
N ASN A 921 -37.64 -7.78 31.43
CA ASN A 921 -37.71 -6.32 31.48
C ASN A 921 -38.94 -5.77 30.73
N SER A 922 -39.99 -6.59 30.56
CA SER A 922 -41.26 -6.21 29.93
C SER A 922 -42.41 -6.27 30.92
N PHE A 923 -43.45 -5.46 30.70
CA PHE A 923 -44.69 -5.49 31.47
C PHE A 923 -45.56 -6.70 31.16
N THR A 924 -45.42 -7.28 29.97
CA THR A 924 -46.10 -8.54 29.61
C THR A 924 -45.08 -9.67 29.58
N ILE A 925 -45.18 -10.58 30.54
CA ILE A 925 -44.21 -11.66 30.75
C ILE A 925 -44.88 -12.98 30.45
N ALA A 926 -44.50 -13.64 29.35
CA ALA A 926 -44.89 -15.02 29.09
C ALA A 926 -43.92 -15.97 29.81
N LEU A 927 -44.40 -16.71 30.82
CA LEU A 927 -43.57 -17.66 31.53
C LEU A 927 -43.27 -18.89 30.64
N PRO A 928 -42.00 -19.33 30.57
CA PRO A 928 -41.61 -20.53 29.84
C PRO A 928 -42.40 -21.79 30.26
N SER A 929 -42.51 -22.75 29.33
CA SER A 929 -43.08 -24.06 29.62
C SER A 929 -42.30 -24.75 30.74
N GLY A 930 -42.96 -25.12 31.84
CA GLY A 930 -42.34 -25.72 33.03
C GLY A 930 -42.23 -24.79 34.24
N ILE A 931 -42.62 -23.52 34.11
CA ILE A 931 -42.72 -22.55 35.22
C ILE A 931 -44.20 -22.17 35.40
N PRO A 932 -44.97 -22.88 36.25
CA PRO A 932 -46.39 -22.59 36.45
C PRO A 932 -46.58 -21.26 37.19
N VAL A 933 -47.49 -20.40 36.70
CA VAL A 933 -47.80 -19.13 37.36
C VAL A 933 -48.27 -19.29 38.82
N ALA A 934 -48.88 -20.42 39.17
CA ALA A 934 -49.34 -20.70 40.53
C ALA A 934 -48.21 -20.84 41.56
N ASP A 935 -47.00 -21.18 41.11
CA ASP A 935 -45.89 -21.57 41.98
C ASP A 935 -44.83 -20.47 42.11
N VAL A 936 -45.05 -19.30 41.51
CA VAL A 936 -44.04 -18.25 41.43
C VAL A 936 -44.34 -17.03 42.27
N VAL A 937 -43.27 -16.43 42.79
CA VAL A 937 -43.26 -15.10 43.40
C VAL A 937 -42.57 -14.14 42.44
N VAL A 938 -43.14 -12.95 42.25
CA VAL A 938 -42.62 -11.93 41.33
C VAL A 938 -42.03 -10.79 42.15
N TYR A 939 -40.80 -10.39 41.84
CA TYR A 939 -40.15 -9.22 42.42
C TYR A 939 -39.87 -8.18 41.35
N ALA A 940 -40.22 -6.93 41.62
CA ALA A 940 -39.73 -5.79 40.86
C ALA A 940 -38.34 -5.41 41.38
N VAL A 941 -37.40 -5.25 40.48
CA VAL A 941 -36.02 -4.86 40.80
C VAL A 941 -35.91 -3.35 40.68
N GLN A 942 -35.55 -2.69 41.76
CA GLN A 942 -35.17 -1.27 41.75
C GLN A 942 -33.75 -1.12 41.16
N ALA A 943 -33.42 0.04 40.59
CA ALA A 943 -32.11 0.27 39.98
C ALA A 943 -30.93 -0.09 40.90
N ASP A 944 -31.04 0.19 42.20
CA ASP A 944 -30.00 -0.11 43.20
C ASP A 944 -29.93 -1.58 43.65
N GLY A 945 -30.72 -2.46 43.04
CA GLY A 945 -30.78 -3.89 43.34
C GLY A 945 -31.73 -4.26 44.47
N LYS A 946 -32.48 -3.33 45.07
CA LYS A 946 -33.56 -3.68 46.01
C LYS A 946 -34.67 -4.45 45.29
N ARG A 947 -35.05 -5.62 45.81
CA ARG A 947 -36.20 -6.39 45.32
C ARG A 947 -37.46 -6.02 46.10
N VAL A 948 -38.54 -5.69 45.40
CA VAL A 948 -39.86 -5.35 45.97
C VAL A 948 -40.86 -6.39 45.47
N GLU A 949 -41.47 -7.13 46.39
CA GLU A 949 -42.47 -8.15 46.04
C GLU A 949 -43.67 -7.51 45.34
N VAL A 950 -44.06 -8.05 44.18
CA VAL A 950 -45.18 -7.57 43.38
C VAL A 950 -46.42 -8.37 43.72
N LYS A 951 -47.47 -7.70 44.18
CA LYS A 951 -48.70 -8.37 44.61
C LYS A 951 -49.58 -8.76 43.42
N LYS A 952 -50.10 -9.99 43.45
CA LYS A 952 -51.16 -10.44 42.53
C LYS A 952 -52.47 -9.74 42.90
N ILE A 953 -53.18 -9.22 41.90
CA ILE A 953 -54.53 -8.62 42.06
C ILE A 953 -55.58 -9.32 41.21
#